data_AF-A0A947ECL9-F1
#
_entry.id   AF-A0A947ECL9-F1
#
_cell.length_a   1.000
_cell.length_b   1.000
_cell.length_c   1.000
_cell.angle_alpha   90.00
_cell.angle_beta   90.00
_cell.angle_gamma   90.00
#
_symmetry.space_group_name_H-M   'P 1'
#
loop_
_entity.id
_entity.type
_entity.pdbx_description
1 polymer ?
#
loop_
_entity_poly.entity_id
_entity_poly.type
_entity_poly.pdbx_seq_one_letter_code
_entity_poly.pdbx_strand_id
1 'polypeptide(L)'
;MRSPDNSMLHEILPPEERAIEAVVARYQRVAPAITRFARAIAKNDNLTVRLGTQASSNADEVIIDPGTFQAAYSRSAPVTPTEVALTSALHEVVHLIATDFEERRVIPAGWLSDTAAANLEAVAADEPPVDLNFEDFADEDLTPLDMVDLDDEPKRKVSGNEPVSLLAAVHESGGSAAEVLFLAVEDARQEAQLFAEFGGAFSVLQDLYIAATPDAMATSGALGQYALACFLLVGGHTDREWLMTRTPPPVMGAIEDAMAFLNAISVADDPWDVGGLALQLLQVAKLHGLITEGGPSETNQQQRNREELEQQTMADSVDAVRLVSPILRDPESYEETKQAAQSVSAESGRKGAAEEAGDPGTDQIVRISEAPTVFLPTGQGGKLMVGAFPDRFRMFAPQGREALAVAAQKWDVAQRSVSGELYPLFLANQRRGLRSGYDAGDLSPYTALLLGGGLYERMFERRDLPTKRSYGVSLLVDGSALMLQPREQGAGPKKPWALAAATLGAWTLARLCDELQIDFEVALFNRSFAAMPEDSEQQFVARRHAAIASLRRSQGGAADRLTRTVNHYMVKTFDQRWRMAEDVLAGLFWMASAPRDAAAASRTDPSLAPPLSMFDKAANVDEFNVSYAAQRLTARRVSTRILVVLADGMTRGS
;
A
#
# COMPACT_ATOMS: atom_id res chain seq x y z
N MET A 1 21.76 5.48 34.96
CA MET A 1 20.84 4.33 35.03
C MET A 1 19.49 4.79 34.52
N ARG A 2 19.09 4.35 33.32
CA ARG A 2 17.76 4.58 32.74
C ARG A 2 17.01 3.24 32.78
N SER A 3 15.73 3.27 33.15
CA SER A 3 14.91 2.07 33.33
C SER A 3 14.78 1.26 32.02
N PRO A 4 14.67 -0.08 32.10
CA PRO A 4 14.79 -0.99 30.95
C PRO A 4 13.55 -1.06 30.04
N ASP A 5 12.46 -0.36 30.37
CA ASP A 5 11.18 -0.45 29.63
C ASP A 5 11.00 0.61 28.52
N ASN A 6 11.96 1.52 28.32
CA ASN A 6 11.91 2.49 27.23
C ASN A 6 12.71 2.01 26.02
N SER A 7 12.03 1.26 25.14
CA SER A 7 12.48 1.00 23.76
C SER A 7 12.71 2.31 23.00
N MET A 8 13.84 2.43 22.28
CA MET A 8 14.17 3.57 21.39
C MET A 8 13.11 3.83 20.29
N LEU A 9 12.16 2.92 20.08
CA LEU A 9 11.02 3.12 19.16
C LEU A 9 10.00 4.15 19.66
N HIS A 10 10.01 4.50 20.96
CA HIS A 10 9.08 5.48 21.51
C HIS A 10 9.38 6.94 21.11
N GLU A 11 10.64 7.24 20.73
CA GLU A 11 11.14 8.60 20.46
C GLU A 11 11.22 8.99 18.97
N ILE A 12 11.02 8.06 18.01
CA ILE A 12 11.51 8.24 16.63
C ILE A 12 10.44 8.51 15.55
N LEU A 13 9.17 8.12 15.75
CA LEU A 13 8.10 8.38 14.78
C LEU A 13 7.04 9.31 15.37
N PRO A 14 6.43 10.24 14.62
CA PRO A 14 5.17 10.86 15.01
C PRO A 14 4.13 9.78 15.34
N PRO A 15 3.21 9.98 16.30
CA PRO A 15 2.19 8.99 16.67
C PRO A 15 1.39 8.46 15.47
N GLU A 16 1.18 9.31 14.48
CA GLU A 16 0.43 9.08 13.24
C GLU A 16 1.09 8.03 12.32
N GLU A 17 2.40 8.07 12.12
CA GLU A 17 3.13 7.13 11.24
C GLU A 17 3.27 5.72 11.86
N ARG A 18 3.25 5.62 13.20
CA ARG A 18 3.23 4.33 13.92
C ARG A 18 1.92 3.58 13.72
N ALA A 19 0.82 4.30 13.47
CA ALA A 19 -0.48 3.71 13.26
C ALA A 19 -0.52 2.99 11.91
N ILE A 20 -0.07 3.62 10.82
CA ILE A 20 -0.17 3.07 9.46
C ILE A 20 0.63 1.76 9.28
N GLU A 21 1.88 1.68 9.78
CA GLU A 21 2.65 0.41 9.69
C GLU A 21 2.01 -0.72 10.50
N ALA A 22 1.50 -0.41 11.70
CA ALA A 22 0.80 -1.37 12.55
C ALA A 22 -0.54 -1.81 11.93
N VAL A 23 -1.25 -0.87 11.30
CA VAL A 23 -2.50 -1.08 10.55
C VAL A 23 -2.27 -2.02 9.39
N VAL A 24 -1.31 -1.75 8.51
CA VAL A 24 -1.09 -2.51 7.28
C VAL A 24 -0.68 -3.95 7.62
N ALA A 25 0.19 -4.14 8.61
CA ALA A 25 0.58 -5.45 9.10
C ALA A 25 -0.59 -6.22 9.76
N ARG A 26 -1.57 -5.51 10.34
CA ARG A 26 -2.78 -6.11 10.91
C ARG A 26 -3.82 -6.42 9.84
N TYR A 27 -4.00 -5.55 8.84
CA TYR A 27 -4.83 -5.78 7.66
C TYR A 27 -4.42 -7.06 6.94
N GLN A 28 -3.11 -7.27 6.71
CA GLN A 28 -2.62 -8.48 6.05
C GLN A 28 -3.08 -9.80 6.72
N ARG A 29 -3.34 -9.78 8.04
CA ARG A 29 -3.86 -10.96 8.76
C ARG A 29 -5.34 -11.22 8.47
N VAL A 30 -6.10 -10.16 8.18
CA VAL A 30 -7.55 -10.22 7.93
C VAL A 30 -7.91 -10.14 6.45
N ALA A 31 -6.98 -9.76 5.57
CA ALA A 31 -7.20 -9.59 4.13
C ALA A 31 -7.89 -10.78 3.43
N PRO A 32 -7.60 -12.06 3.75
CA PRO A 32 -8.33 -13.19 3.17
C PRO A 32 -9.81 -13.23 3.59
N ALA A 33 -10.13 -12.79 4.81
CA ALA A 33 -11.51 -12.72 5.30
C ALA A 33 -12.26 -11.56 4.64
N ILE A 34 -11.61 -10.39 4.55
CA ILE A 34 -12.14 -9.22 3.83
C ILE A 34 -12.43 -9.55 2.37
N THR A 35 -11.51 -10.23 1.69
CA THR A 35 -11.69 -10.61 0.27
C THR A 35 -12.87 -11.58 0.10
N ARG A 36 -13.05 -12.56 0.99
CA ARG A 36 -14.21 -13.47 0.93
C ARG A 36 -15.54 -12.73 1.14
N PHE A 37 -15.55 -11.79 2.07
CA PHE A 37 -16.71 -10.94 2.35
C PHE A 37 -17.06 -10.07 1.14
N ALA A 38 -16.07 -9.38 0.56
CA ALA A 38 -16.22 -8.55 -0.63
C ALA A 38 -16.84 -9.35 -1.79
N ARG A 39 -16.34 -10.57 -2.04
CA ARG A 39 -16.89 -11.48 -3.07
C ARG A 39 -18.34 -11.86 -2.82
N ALA A 40 -18.71 -12.09 -1.57
CA ALA A 40 -20.06 -12.48 -1.18
C ALA A 40 -21.06 -11.34 -1.41
N ILE A 41 -20.72 -10.10 -1.01
CA ILE A 41 -21.57 -8.92 -1.22
C ILE A 41 -21.67 -8.57 -2.69
N ALA A 42 -20.54 -8.49 -3.40
CA ALA A 42 -20.52 -8.16 -4.83
C ALA A 42 -21.08 -9.28 -5.73
N LYS A 43 -21.37 -10.46 -5.17
CA LYS A 43 -21.70 -11.70 -5.93
C LYS A 43 -20.70 -11.95 -7.07
N ASN A 44 -19.43 -11.68 -6.81
CA ASN A 44 -18.33 -11.79 -7.78
C ASN A 44 -17.18 -12.60 -7.17
N ASP A 45 -17.02 -13.86 -7.60
CA ASP A 45 -15.99 -14.77 -7.08
C ASP A 45 -14.55 -14.38 -7.47
N ASN A 46 -14.39 -13.56 -8.51
CA ASN A 46 -13.08 -13.12 -9.01
C ASN A 46 -12.58 -11.86 -8.31
N LEU A 47 -13.42 -11.18 -7.53
CA LEU A 47 -13.09 -9.93 -6.86
C LEU A 47 -11.84 -10.06 -5.98
N THR A 48 -10.93 -9.11 -6.07
CA THR A 48 -9.70 -9.03 -5.27
C THR A 48 -9.70 -7.74 -4.44
N VAL A 49 -9.18 -7.78 -3.22
CA VAL A 49 -9.14 -6.60 -2.34
C VAL A 49 -7.70 -6.29 -1.97
N ARG A 50 -7.25 -5.06 -2.22
CA ARG A 50 -5.87 -4.61 -1.98
C ARG A 50 -5.86 -3.26 -1.27
N LEU A 51 -4.69 -2.90 -0.72
CA LEU A 51 -4.45 -1.57 -0.18
C LEU A 51 -3.80 -0.70 -1.25
N GLY A 52 -4.20 0.56 -1.34
CA GLY A 52 -3.67 1.54 -2.28
C GLY A 52 -4.38 2.87 -2.17
N THR A 53 -3.79 3.94 -2.69
CA THR A 53 -4.29 5.31 -2.56
C THR A 53 -5.07 5.78 -3.79
N GLN A 54 -5.36 4.88 -4.73
CA GLN A 54 -6.09 5.19 -5.97
C GLN A 54 -7.22 4.17 -6.17
N ALA A 55 -8.34 4.62 -6.72
CA ALA A 55 -9.48 3.77 -7.02
C ALA A 55 -9.10 2.65 -8.01
N SER A 56 -9.77 1.51 -7.88
CA SER A 56 -9.54 0.37 -8.78
C SER A 56 -10.00 0.69 -10.20
N SER A 57 -9.20 0.26 -11.18
CA SER A 57 -9.50 0.32 -12.61
C SER A 57 -10.19 -0.93 -13.15
N ASN A 58 -10.34 -1.95 -12.31
CA ASN A 58 -10.82 -3.26 -12.69
C ASN A 58 -12.08 -3.58 -11.88
N ALA A 59 -13.15 -3.99 -12.58
CA ALA A 59 -14.40 -4.42 -11.96
C ALA A 59 -14.23 -5.63 -11.02
N ASP A 60 -13.12 -6.38 -11.16
CA ASP A 60 -12.73 -7.49 -10.29
C ASP A 60 -11.71 -7.10 -9.20
N GLU A 61 -11.51 -5.81 -8.92
CA GLU A 61 -10.57 -5.34 -7.89
C GLU A 61 -11.15 -4.17 -7.08
N VAL A 62 -10.92 -4.18 -5.77
CA VAL A 62 -11.31 -3.13 -4.81
C VAL A 62 -10.04 -2.67 -4.11
N ILE A 63 -9.80 -1.36 -4.08
CA ILE A 63 -8.64 -0.77 -3.44
C ILE A 63 -9.11 0.02 -2.21
N ILE A 64 -8.64 -0.40 -1.04
CA ILE A 64 -8.91 0.23 0.25
C ILE A 64 -7.79 1.25 0.54
N ASP A 65 -8.18 2.49 0.84
CA ASP A 65 -7.24 3.53 1.25
C ASP A 65 -6.68 3.24 2.66
N PRO A 66 -5.34 3.14 2.83
CA PRO A 66 -4.71 3.09 4.15
C PRO A 66 -5.09 4.26 5.10
N GLY A 67 -5.50 5.41 4.56
CA GLY A 67 -5.91 6.59 5.32
C GLY A 67 -7.12 6.37 6.23
N THR A 68 -8.12 5.59 5.80
CA THR A 68 -9.34 5.29 6.59
C THR A 68 -8.99 4.63 7.93
N PHE A 69 -7.95 3.80 7.93
CA PHE A 69 -7.50 3.15 9.16
C PHE A 69 -6.79 4.11 10.13
N GLN A 70 -6.08 5.12 9.64
CA GLN A 70 -5.42 6.10 10.51
C GLN A 70 -6.45 6.87 11.34
N ALA A 71 -7.55 7.29 10.71
CA ALA A 71 -8.67 7.95 11.36
C ALA A 71 -9.37 7.07 12.41
N ALA A 72 -9.39 5.76 12.20
CA ALA A 72 -9.95 4.81 13.16
C ALA A 72 -9.04 4.58 14.38
N TYR A 73 -7.72 4.54 14.18
CA TYR A 73 -6.74 4.26 15.24
C TYR A 73 -6.47 5.44 16.17
N SER A 74 -6.71 6.69 15.73
CA SER A 74 -6.58 7.87 16.57
C SER A 74 -7.67 7.95 17.66
N ARG A 75 -8.73 7.14 17.53
CA ARG A 75 -9.88 7.13 18.45
C ARG A 75 -9.53 6.31 19.68
N SER A 76 -9.70 6.89 20.87
CA SER A 76 -9.43 6.22 22.16
C SER A 76 -10.56 5.27 22.59
N ALA A 77 -11.08 4.47 21.66
CA ALA A 77 -12.16 3.51 21.89
C ALA A 77 -11.65 2.23 22.59
N PRO A 78 -12.49 1.52 23.36
CA PRO A 78 -12.11 0.32 24.11
C PRO A 78 -12.01 -0.95 23.24
N VAL A 79 -11.40 -0.83 22.06
CA VAL A 79 -11.33 -1.88 21.03
C VAL A 79 -9.89 -2.24 20.73
N THR A 80 -9.62 -3.50 20.38
CA THR A 80 -8.28 -3.92 20.02
C THR A 80 -7.92 -3.42 18.63
N PRO A 81 -6.63 -3.16 18.33
CA PRO A 81 -6.30 -2.62 17.02
C PRO A 81 -6.51 -3.62 15.87
N THR A 82 -6.59 -4.93 16.16
CA THR A 82 -7.01 -5.92 15.14
C THR A 82 -8.50 -5.78 14.79
N GLU A 83 -9.35 -5.52 15.77
CA GLU A 83 -10.78 -5.25 15.56
C GLU A 83 -10.99 -3.95 14.79
N VAL A 84 -10.20 -2.92 15.09
CA VAL A 84 -10.23 -1.66 14.33
C VAL A 84 -9.84 -1.87 12.87
N ALA A 85 -8.75 -2.60 12.61
CA ALA A 85 -8.33 -2.90 11.24
C ALA A 85 -9.36 -3.73 10.48
N LEU A 86 -9.96 -4.75 11.10
CA LEU A 86 -10.99 -5.56 10.46
C LEU A 86 -12.22 -4.71 10.13
N THR A 87 -12.71 -3.94 11.11
CA THR A 87 -13.95 -3.17 11.00
C THR A 87 -13.80 -2.03 9.97
N SER A 88 -12.68 -1.31 9.99
CA SER A 88 -12.41 -0.24 9.02
C SER A 88 -12.30 -0.78 7.58
N ALA A 89 -11.68 -1.95 7.41
CA ALA A 89 -11.60 -2.59 6.09
C ALA A 89 -12.96 -3.09 5.58
N LEU A 90 -13.79 -3.64 6.48
CA LEU A 90 -15.16 -4.06 6.13
C LEU A 90 -16.01 -2.84 5.74
N HIS A 91 -15.90 -1.75 6.51
CA HIS A 91 -16.58 -0.49 6.25
C HIS A 91 -16.21 0.02 4.85
N GLU A 92 -14.92 0.13 4.53
CA GLU A 92 -14.47 0.63 3.23
C GLU A 92 -14.96 -0.24 2.06
N VAL A 93 -14.87 -1.57 2.21
CA VAL A 93 -15.32 -2.51 1.17
C VAL A 93 -16.81 -2.43 0.94
N VAL A 94 -17.60 -2.24 2.00
CA VAL A 94 -19.05 -2.07 1.90
C VAL A 94 -19.37 -0.86 1.01
N HIS A 95 -18.80 0.31 1.31
CA HIS A 95 -19.12 1.52 0.57
C HIS A 95 -18.61 1.51 -0.86
N LEU A 96 -17.43 0.93 -1.11
CA LEU A 96 -16.89 0.77 -2.47
C LEU A 96 -17.70 -0.19 -3.35
N ILE A 97 -18.47 -1.12 -2.76
CA ILE A 97 -19.28 -2.10 -3.50
C ILE A 97 -20.75 -1.66 -3.59
N ALA A 98 -21.30 -1.06 -2.53
CA ALA A 98 -22.73 -0.77 -2.42
C ALA A 98 -23.15 0.58 -3.02
N THR A 99 -22.21 1.52 -3.20
CA THR A 99 -22.53 2.88 -3.63
C THR A 99 -22.62 2.98 -5.16
N ASP A 100 -23.83 3.12 -5.69
CA ASP A 100 -24.10 3.45 -7.09
C ASP A 100 -25.24 4.48 -7.19
N PHE A 101 -24.91 5.72 -7.57
CA PHE A 101 -25.85 6.84 -7.73
C PHE A 101 -26.08 7.21 -9.20
N GLU A 102 -25.69 6.33 -10.14
CA GLU A 102 -25.78 6.59 -11.58
C GLU A 102 -27.19 6.48 -12.14
N GLU A 103 -28.10 5.85 -11.40
CA GLU A 103 -29.47 5.69 -11.84
C GLU A 103 -30.10 7.06 -12.06
N ARG A 104 -30.49 7.33 -13.32
CA ARG A 104 -31.14 8.59 -13.69
C ARG A 104 -32.65 8.44 -13.64
N ARG A 105 -33.30 9.26 -12.82
CA ARG A 105 -34.76 9.36 -12.75
C ARG A 105 -35.21 10.80 -12.88
N VAL A 106 -36.49 10.97 -13.19
CA VAL A 106 -37.14 12.28 -13.16
C VAL A 106 -37.30 12.69 -11.70
N ILE A 107 -37.02 13.96 -11.38
CA ILE A 107 -37.15 14.48 -10.01
C ILE A 107 -38.60 14.32 -9.55
N PRO A 108 -38.87 13.65 -8.41
CA PRO A 108 -40.22 13.54 -7.88
C PRO A 108 -40.83 14.92 -7.61
N ALA A 109 -42.09 15.14 -8.02
CA ALA A 109 -42.75 16.43 -7.88
C ALA A 109 -42.78 16.98 -6.44
N GLY A 110 -42.76 16.09 -5.43
CA GLY A 110 -42.71 16.48 -4.01
C GLY A 110 -41.35 16.94 -3.50
N TRP A 111 -40.29 16.91 -4.31
CA TRP A 111 -38.95 17.41 -3.95
C TRP A 111 -38.73 18.85 -4.37
N LEU A 112 -39.48 19.32 -5.36
CA LEU A 112 -39.41 20.68 -5.85
C LEU A 112 -40.09 21.62 -4.86
N SER A 113 -39.42 22.71 -4.50
CA SER A 113 -40.01 23.75 -3.66
C SER A 113 -41.21 24.41 -4.34
N ASP A 114 -42.12 25.02 -3.55
CA ASP A 114 -43.29 25.75 -4.08
C ASP A 114 -42.90 26.84 -5.10
N THR A 115 -41.69 27.40 -5.00
CA THR A 115 -41.12 28.35 -5.97
C THR A 115 -40.58 27.69 -7.25
N ALA A 116 -40.09 26.45 -7.20
CA ALA A 116 -39.68 25.69 -8.38
C ALA A 116 -40.90 25.13 -9.14
N ALA A 117 -41.93 24.68 -8.42
CA ALA A 117 -43.21 24.24 -8.99
C ALA A 117 -43.94 25.40 -9.71
N ALA A 118 -43.96 26.60 -9.12
CA ALA A 118 -44.56 27.79 -9.74
C ALA A 118 -43.83 28.26 -11.02
N ASN A 119 -42.50 28.09 -11.10
CA ASN A 119 -41.73 28.42 -12.30
C ASN A 119 -41.95 27.42 -13.44
N LEU A 120 -42.24 26.15 -13.15
CA LEU A 120 -42.59 25.14 -14.15
C LEU A 120 -43.97 25.41 -14.79
N GLU A 121 -44.93 25.91 -14.01
CA GLU A 121 -46.23 26.36 -14.54
C GLU A 121 -46.11 27.63 -15.40
N ALA A 122 -45.18 28.53 -15.08
CA ALA A 122 -44.95 29.76 -15.83
C ALA A 122 -44.26 29.52 -17.19
N VAL A 123 -43.32 28.57 -17.28
CA VAL A 123 -42.64 28.21 -18.55
C VAL A 123 -43.56 27.43 -19.49
N ALA A 124 -44.58 26.74 -18.97
CA ALA A 124 -45.58 26.07 -19.79
C ALA A 124 -46.61 27.04 -20.42
N ALA A 125 -46.65 28.31 -20.00
CA ALA A 125 -47.74 29.23 -20.32
C ALA A 125 -47.40 30.34 -21.34
N ASP A 126 -46.14 30.58 -21.72
CA ASP A 126 -45.85 31.64 -22.68
C ASP A 126 -44.53 31.43 -23.43
N GLU A 127 -44.61 31.16 -24.73
CA GLU A 127 -43.56 31.54 -25.69
C GLU A 127 -44.16 31.62 -27.12
N PRO A 128 -44.36 32.82 -27.69
CA PRO A 128 -44.43 32.98 -29.14
C PRO A 128 -43.00 32.97 -29.73
N PRO A 129 -42.80 32.55 -30.99
CA PRO A 129 -41.47 32.39 -31.55
C PRO A 129 -40.82 33.76 -31.81
N VAL A 130 -39.62 33.96 -31.27
CA VAL A 130 -38.78 35.13 -31.58
C VAL A 130 -38.06 34.90 -32.91
N ASP A 131 -38.26 35.83 -33.82
CA ASP A 131 -37.65 35.95 -35.15
C ASP A 131 -36.22 36.49 -35.00
N LEU A 132 -35.21 35.72 -35.41
CA LEU A 132 -33.80 36.13 -35.35
C LEU A 132 -33.41 36.87 -36.64
N ASN A 133 -33.54 38.20 -36.62
CA ASN A 133 -32.86 39.05 -37.60
C ASN A 133 -31.42 39.34 -37.16
N PHE A 134 -30.48 38.79 -37.93
CA PHE A 134 -29.09 39.21 -38.01
C PHE A 134 -29.02 40.52 -38.79
N GLU A 135 -28.59 41.62 -38.17
CA GLU A 135 -27.67 42.64 -38.74
C GLU A 135 -27.50 43.84 -37.80
N ASP A 136 -26.31 44.44 -37.89
CA ASP A 136 -25.82 45.67 -37.25
C ASP A 136 -25.53 45.63 -35.74
N PHE A 137 -24.25 45.69 -35.37
CA PHE A 137 -23.67 46.85 -34.69
C PHE A 137 -22.13 46.78 -34.73
N ALA A 138 -21.54 47.74 -35.43
CA ALA A 138 -20.11 48.04 -35.43
C ALA A 138 -19.80 49.12 -34.38
N ASP A 139 -18.64 48.97 -33.73
CA ASP A 139 -17.83 49.95 -33.00
C ASP A 139 -18.53 51.01 -32.12
N GLU A 140 -18.44 50.84 -30.79
CA GLU A 140 -18.27 51.96 -29.86
C GLU A 140 -17.53 51.51 -28.58
N ASP A 141 -16.69 52.41 -28.07
CA ASP A 141 -15.60 52.25 -27.10
C ASP A 141 -15.93 51.51 -25.79
N LEU A 142 -15.18 50.45 -25.49
CA LEU A 142 -15.12 49.83 -24.15
C LEU A 142 -13.98 50.42 -23.32
N THR A 143 -14.34 51.10 -22.24
CA THR A 143 -13.44 51.50 -21.15
C THR A 143 -12.97 50.28 -20.34
N PRO A 144 -11.73 50.23 -19.83
CA PRO A 144 -11.22 49.09 -19.07
C PRO A 144 -11.62 49.19 -17.59
N LEU A 145 -12.86 48.81 -17.27
CA LEU A 145 -13.33 48.54 -15.90
C LEU A 145 -14.43 47.48 -15.98
N ASP A 146 -14.01 46.23 -15.78
CA ASP A 146 -14.75 45.04 -15.31
C ASP A 146 -14.15 43.81 -15.98
N MET A 147 -13.09 43.27 -15.37
CA MET A 147 -12.73 41.87 -15.58
C MET A 147 -13.80 41.05 -14.86
N VAL A 148 -14.89 40.75 -15.57
CA VAL A 148 -15.83 39.69 -15.19
C VAL A 148 -15.09 38.37 -15.41
N ASP A 149 -14.99 37.55 -14.36
CA ASP A 149 -14.48 36.18 -14.44
C ASP A 149 -15.21 35.42 -15.56
N LEU A 150 -14.46 35.02 -16.58
CA LEU A 150 -14.94 34.31 -17.77
C LEU A 150 -15.08 32.78 -17.54
N ASP A 151 -15.27 32.35 -16.29
CA ASP A 151 -15.41 30.93 -15.92
C ASP A 151 -16.86 30.50 -15.61
N ASP A 152 -17.84 31.40 -15.73
CA ASP A 152 -19.25 31.08 -15.43
C ASP A 152 -20.00 30.64 -16.70
N GLU A 153 -19.91 29.35 -17.06
CA GLU A 153 -21.02 28.73 -17.80
C GLU A 153 -22.24 28.72 -16.85
N PRO A 154 -23.38 29.31 -17.23
CA PRO A 154 -24.57 29.25 -16.39
C PRO A 154 -25.02 27.79 -16.26
N LYS A 155 -24.87 27.19 -15.07
CA LYS A 155 -25.43 25.87 -14.73
C LYS A 155 -26.89 25.85 -15.19
N ARG A 156 -27.16 25.09 -16.26
CA ARG A 156 -28.49 24.95 -16.87
C ARG A 156 -29.47 24.47 -15.80
N LYS A 157 -30.44 25.30 -15.40
CA LYS A 157 -31.58 24.86 -14.56
C LYS A 157 -32.24 23.68 -15.27
N VAL A 158 -32.29 22.52 -14.62
CA VAL A 158 -32.80 21.32 -15.26
C VAL A 158 -34.32 21.40 -15.23
N SER A 159 -34.96 21.12 -16.38
CA SER A 159 -36.42 21.08 -16.40
C SER A 159 -36.87 19.85 -15.60
N GLY A 160 -37.88 19.98 -14.72
CA GLY A 160 -38.35 18.89 -13.85
C GLY A 160 -38.85 17.62 -14.56
N ASN A 161 -38.78 17.55 -15.90
CA ASN A 161 -39.09 16.37 -16.72
C ASN A 161 -37.83 15.67 -17.29
N GLU A 162 -36.61 16.16 -17.03
CA GLU A 162 -35.37 15.56 -17.53
C GLU A 162 -34.81 14.53 -16.53
N PRO A 163 -34.37 13.33 -16.97
CA PRO A 163 -33.75 12.36 -16.08
C PRO A 163 -32.37 12.82 -15.61
N VAL A 164 -32.19 12.96 -14.30
CA VAL A 164 -30.94 13.41 -13.65
C VAL A 164 -30.42 12.34 -12.69
N SER A 165 -29.13 12.37 -12.37
CA SER A 165 -28.55 11.53 -11.31
C SER A 165 -29.10 11.91 -9.94
N LEU A 166 -29.06 10.99 -8.99
CA LEU A 166 -29.59 11.20 -7.64
C LEU A 166 -28.94 12.40 -6.94
N LEU A 167 -27.61 12.51 -6.98
CA LEU A 167 -26.89 13.64 -6.36
C LEU A 167 -27.31 14.99 -6.99
N ALA A 168 -27.42 15.05 -8.32
CA ALA A 168 -27.90 16.25 -9.00
C ALA A 168 -29.34 16.61 -8.62
N ALA A 169 -30.23 15.61 -8.49
CA ALA A 169 -31.62 15.82 -8.06
C ALA A 169 -31.70 16.37 -6.63
N VAL A 170 -30.89 15.85 -5.71
CA VAL A 170 -30.83 16.31 -4.32
C VAL A 170 -30.27 17.73 -4.25
N HIS A 171 -29.20 18.03 -4.99
CA HIS A 171 -28.63 19.37 -5.10
C HIS A 171 -29.64 20.39 -5.62
N GLU A 172 -30.34 20.07 -6.69
CA GLU A 172 -31.31 20.98 -7.31
C GLU A 172 -32.52 21.24 -6.40
N SER A 173 -32.91 20.24 -5.62
CA SER A 173 -34.09 20.31 -4.74
C SER A 173 -33.80 21.01 -3.40
N GLY A 174 -32.60 20.79 -2.83
CA GLY A 174 -32.29 21.23 -1.47
C GLY A 174 -30.94 21.91 -1.27
N GLY A 175 -30.14 22.08 -2.33
CA GLY A 175 -28.81 22.70 -2.29
C GLY A 175 -27.73 21.80 -1.68
N SER A 176 -26.55 22.39 -1.45
CA SER A 176 -25.37 21.70 -0.91
C SER A 176 -25.60 21.07 0.48
N ALA A 177 -26.39 21.73 1.33
CA ALA A 177 -26.75 21.20 2.65
C ALA A 177 -27.58 19.90 2.56
N ALA A 178 -28.43 19.76 1.53
CA ALA A 178 -29.19 18.53 1.30
C ALA A 178 -28.28 17.38 0.86
N GLU A 179 -27.29 17.65 0.02
CA GLU A 179 -26.34 16.64 -0.46
C GLU A 179 -25.51 16.07 0.70
N VAL A 180 -24.96 16.94 1.56
CA VAL A 180 -24.18 16.50 2.72
C VAL A 180 -25.04 15.68 3.67
N LEU A 181 -26.26 16.14 3.95
CA LEU A 181 -27.18 15.41 4.82
C LEU A 181 -27.57 14.06 4.22
N PHE A 182 -27.83 14.01 2.91
CA PHE A 182 -28.10 12.78 2.17
C PHE A 182 -26.93 11.80 2.26
N LEU A 183 -25.70 12.24 1.93
CA LEU A 183 -24.51 11.40 2.00
C LEU A 183 -24.27 10.86 3.41
N ALA A 184 -24.49 11.69 4.44
CA ALA A 184 -24.36 11.25 5.83
C ALA A 184 -25.39 10.18 6.21
N VAL A 185 -26.68 10.38 5.89
CA VAL A 185 -27.72 9.40 6.27
C VAL A 185 -27.71 8.15 5.39
N GLU A 186 -27.28 8.25 4.14
CA GLU A 186 -27.10 7.10 3.24
C GLU A 186 -25.92 6.24 3.68
N ASP A 187 -24.80 6.86 4.06
CA ASP A 187 -23.66 6.18 4.67
C ASP A 187 -24.10 5.39 5.92
N ALA A 188 -24.78 6.06 6.85
CA ALA A 188 -25.32 5.44 8.06
C ALA A 188 -26.31 4.28 7.77
N ARG A 189 -27.17 4.43 6.76
CA ARG A 189 -28.12 3.39 6.35
C ARG A 189 -27.40 2.17 5.79
N GLN A 190 -26.40 2.37 4.92
CA GLN A 190 -25.59 1.29 4.37
C GLN A 190 -24.86 0.53 5.48
N GLU A 191 -24.27 1.25 6.44
CA GLU A 191 -23.64 0.64 7.60
C GLU A 191 -24.65 -0.22 8.39
N ALA A 192 -25.81 0.34 8.75
CA ALA A 192 -26.82 -0.37 9.53
C ALA A 192 -27.32 -1.65 8.83
N GLN A 193 -27.57 -1.60 7.51
CA GLN A 193 -28.11 -2.73 6.76
C GLN A 193 -27.04 -3.79 6.46
N LEU A 194 -25.84 -3.39 6.07
CA LEU A 194 -24.80 -4.30 5.59
C LEU A 194 -23.97 -4.89 6.74
N PHE A 195 -23.88 -4.20 7.88
CA PHE A 195 -23.31 -4.76 9.10
C PHE A 195 -24.30 -5.54 9.97
N ALA A 196 -25.60 -5.57 9.63
CA ALA A 196 -26.62 -6.28 10.42
C ALA A 196 -26.28 -7.78 10.64
N GLU A 197 -25.64 -8.42 9.66
CA GLU A 197 -25.20 -9.82 9.76
C GLU A 197 -23.88 -9.99 10.54
N PHE A 198 -23.19 -8.90 10.85
CA PHE A 198 -21.85 -8.83 11.45
C PHE A 198 -21.85 -8.06 12.77
N GLY A 199 -22.72 -8.45 13.71
CA GLY A 199 -22.92 -7.74 14.98
C GLY A 199 -21.63 -7.46 15.79
N GLY A 200 -20.59 -8.30 15.64
CA GLY A 200 -19.28 -8.03 16.27
C GLY A 200 -18.52 -6.85 15.63
N ALA A 201 -18.53 -6.73 14.30
CA ALA A 201 -17.91 -5.59 13.62
C ALA A 201 -18.74 -4.32 13.79
N PHE A 202 -20.08 -4.45 13.78
CA PHE A 202 -20.99 -3.36 14.10
C PHE A 202 -20.76 -2.79 15.50
N SER A 203 -20.59 -3.65 16.52
CA SER A 203 -20.27 -3.23 17.88
C SER A 203 -18.96 -2.46 17.98
N VAL A 204 -17.94 -2.84 17.20
CA VAL A 204 -16.65 -2.14 17.18
C VAL A 204 -16.79 -0.77 16.51
N LEU A 205 -17.56 -0.69 15.42
CA LEU A 205 -17.85 0.57 14.73
C LEU A 205 -18.61 1.53 15.66
N GLN A 206 -19.59 1.02 16.38
CA GLN A 206 -20.33 1.73 17.40
C GLN A 206 -19.40 2.28 18.50
N ASP A 207 -18.50 1.47 19.05
CA ASP A 207 -17.53 1.91 20.06
C ASP A 207 -16.60 3.02 19.52
N LEU A 208 -16.19 2.93 18.25
CA LEU A 208 -15.37 3.96 17.59
C LEU A 208 -16.13 5.28 17.43
N TYR A 209 -17.41 5.24 17.06
CA TYR A 209 -18.25 6.43 16.87
C TYR A 209 -18.64 7.07 18.20
N ILE A 210 -19.04 6.28 19.18
CA ILE A 210 -19.35 6.78 20.54
C ILE A 210 -18.13 7.46 21.16
N ALA A 211 -16.92 6.92 20.94
CA ALA A 211 -15.70 7.52 21.48
C ALA A 211 -15.36 8.89 20.85
N ALA A 212 -15.68 9.10 19.57
CA ALA A 212 -15.41 10.36 18.85
C ALA A 212 -16.51 11.43 19.05
N THR A 213 -17.73 11.01 19.39
CA THR A 213 -18.91 11.89 19.45
C THR A 213 -18.78 13.07 20.43
N PRO A 214 -18.24 12.93 21.66
CA PRO A 214 -18.19 14.05 22.61
C PRO A 214 -17.37 15.24 22.10
N ASP A 215 -16.21 14.97 21.51
CA ASP A 215 -15.31 16.01 20.99
C ASP A 215 -15.93 16.68 19.76
N ALA A 216 -16.51 15.88 18.85
CA ALA A 216 -17.19 16.39 17.66
C ALA A 216 -18.41 17.26 18.02
N MET A 217 -19.25 16.84 18.97
CA MET A 217 -20.40 17.63 19.42
C MET A 217 -19.95 18.96 20.06
N ALA A 218 -18.83 18.98 20.78
CA ALA A 218 -18.33 20.18 21.45
C ALA A 218 -17.77 21.24 20.47
N THR A 219 -17.24 20.82 19.32
CA THR A 219 -16.67 21.72 18.30
C THR A 219 -17.67 22.13 17.22
N SER A 220 -18.79 21.40 17.11
CA SER A 220 -19.80 21.60 16.08
C SER A 220 -20.84 22.67 16.43
N GLY A 221 -21.26 23.44 15.43
CA GLY A 221 -22.44 24.31 15.53
C GLY A 221 -23.75 23.51 15.57
N ALA A 222 -24.88 24.17 15.83
CA ALA A 222 -26.18 23.51 16.01
C ALA A 222 -26.62 22.67 14.80
N LEU A 223 -26.37 23.15 13.58
CA LEU A 223 -26.65 22.40 12.34
C LEU A 223 -25.78 21.14 12.22
N GLY A 224 -24.49 21.26 12.52
CA GLY A 224 -23.55 20.13 12.51
C GLY A 224 -23.89 19.08 13.58
N GLN A 225 -24.30 19.52 14.78
CA GLN A 225 -24.79 18.62 15.83
C GLN A 225 -26.07 17.88 15.41
N TYR A 226 -26.97 18.55 14.70
CA TYR A 226 -28.18 17.93 14.15
C TYR A 226 -27.86 16.88 13.08
N ALA A 227 -26.98 17.21 12.11
CA ALA A 227 -26.56 16.27 11.08
C ALA A 227 -25.85 15.05 11.68
N LEU A 228 -24.94 15.26 12.64
CA LEU A 228 -24.27 14.19 13.37
C LEU A 228 -25.26 13.32 14.16
N ALA A 229 -26.29 13.91 14.78
CA ALA A 229 -27.34 13.16 15.45
C ALA A 229 -28.15 12.30 14.47
N CYS A 230 -28.45 12.82 13.27
CA CYS A 230 -29.13 12.05 12.22
C CYS A 230 -28.30 10.83 11.78
N PHE A 231 -27.00 11.03 11.52
CA PHE A 231 -26.05 9.96 11.20
C PHE A 231 -26.05 8.85 12.28
N LEU A 232 -25.87 9.23 13.55
CA LEU A 232 -25.78 8.27 14.66
C LEU A 232 -27.09 7.50 14.89
N LEU A 233 -28.24 8.14 14.69
CA LEU A 233 -29.56 7.52 14.87
C LEU A 233 -29.95 6.59 13.72
N VAL A 234 -29.72 7.00 12.46
CA VAL A 234 -29.99 6.16 11.28
C VAL A 234 -29.11 4.92 11.31
N GLY A 235 -27.83 5.08 11.66
CA GLY A 235 -26.87 3.99 11.74
C GLY A 235 -27.09 3.05 12.92
N GLY A 236 -27.95 3.41 13.89
CA GLY A 236 -28.19 2.63 15.11
C GLY A 236 -26.98 2.62 16.07
N HIS A 237 -26.08 3.60 15.94
CA HIS A 237 -24.84 3.70 16.73
C HIS A 237 -25.07 4.24 18.14
N THR A 238 -26.18 4.93 18.38
CA THR A 238 -26.56 5.40 19.71
C THR A 238 -28.07 5.50 19.83
N ASP A 239 -28.56 5.76 21.04
CA ASP A 239 -29.97 6.00 21.29
C ASP A 239 -30.30 7.50 21.40
N ARG A 240 -31.59 7.79 21.20
CA ARG A 240 -32.13 9.15 21.24
C ARG A 240 -31.93 9.82 22.60
N GLU A 241 -32.13 9.08 23.70
CA GLU A 241 -32.06 9.63 25.06
C GLU A 241 -30.64 10.10 25.38
N TRP A 242 -29.64 9.32 24.96
CA TRP A 242 -28.23 9.64 25.10
C TRP A 242 -27.85 10.93 24.35
N LEU A 243 -28.37 11.13 23.12
CA LEU A 243 -28.11 12.34 22.32
C LEU A 243 -28.81 13.58 22.88
N MET A 244 -30.05 13.44 23.35
CA MET A 244 -30.81 14.54 23.94
C MET A 244 -30.13 15.14 25.17
N THR A 245 -29.45 14.32 25.98
CA THR A 245 -28.71 14.82 27.15
C THR A 245 -27.45 15.63 26.82
N ARG A 246 -27.02 15.64 25.55
CA ARG A 246 -25.74 16.23 25.09
C ARG A 246 -25.91 17.31 24.03
N THR A 247 -27.14 17.60 23.63
CA THR A 247 -27.46 18.59 22.60
C THR A 247 -28.25 19.76 23.19
N PRO A 248 -28.11 20.97 22.61
CA PRO A 248 -28.85 22.13 23.07
C PRO A 248 -30.35 22.02 22.69
N PRO A 249 -31.26 22.70 23.40
CA PRO A 249 -32.71 22.60 23.20
C PRO A 249 -33.24 22.73 21.75
N PRO A 250 -32.76 23.65 20.89
CA PRO A 250 -33.25 23.73 19.51
C PRO A 250 -32.88 22.50 18.68
N VAL A 251 -31.73 21.89 18.94
CA VAL A 251 -31.30 20.65 18.27
C VAL A 251 -32.11 19.46 18.78
N MET A 252 -32.41 19.41 20.08
CA MET A 252 -33.29 18.38 20.64
C MET A 252 -34.68 18.38 19.99
N GLY A 253 -35.29 19.56 19.83
CA GLY A 253 -36.59 19.70 19.16
C GLY A 253 -36.55 19.22 17.71
N ALA A 254 -35.49 19.60 16.99
CA ALA A 254 -35.29 19.13 15.62
C ALA A 254 -35.11 17.61 15.54
N ILE A 255 -34.37 16.99 16.47
CA ILE A 255 -34.21 15.53 16.54
C ILE A 255 -35.56 14.84 16.79
N GLU A 256 -36.41 15.38 17.68
CA GLU A 256 -37.73 14.81 17.96
C GLU A 256 -38.62 14.76 16.71
N ASP A 257 -38.72 15.88 16.00
CA ASP A 257 -39.53 15.99 14.79
C ASP A 257 -38.94 15.17 13.62
N ALA A 258 -37.62 14.97 13.62
CA ALA A 258 -36.92 14.16 12.61
C ALA A 258 -37.15 12.64 12.75
N MET A 259 -37.53 12.13 13.93
CA MET A 259 -37.55 10.69 14.22
C MET A 259 -38.37 9.85 13.23
N ALA A 260 -39.50 10.37 12.76
CA ALA A 260 -40.34 9.65 11.79
C ALA A 260 -39.59 9.42 10.46
N PHE A 261 -38.82 10.42 10.01
CA PHE A 261 -38.02 10.34 8.80
C PHE A 261 -36.78 9.47 9.02
N LEU A 262 -36.08 9.60 10.15
CA LEU A 262 -34.90 8.78 10.49
C LEU A 262 -35.25 7.28 10.54
N ASN A 263 -36.39 6.93 11.13
CA ASN A 263 -36.89 5.55 11.15
C ASN A 263 -37.29 5.03 9.76
N ALA A 264 -37.73 5.91 8.87
CA ALA A 264 -38.05 5.53 7.49
C ALA A 264 -36.76 5.29 6.67
N ILE A 265 -35.71 6.09 6.90
CA ILE A 265 -34.41 5.93 6.22
C ILE A 265 -33.79 4.58 6.56
N SER A 266 -33.79 4.17 7.84
CA SER A 266 -33.12 2.94 8.28
C SER A 266 -33.67 1.66 7.61
N VAL A 267 -34.91 1.69 7.15
CA VAL A 267 -35.59 0.57 6.47
C VAL A 267 -35.76 0.79 4.96
N ALA A 268 -35.31 1.91 4.41
CA ALA A 268 -35.42 2.18 2.99
C ALA A 268 -34.45 1.29 2.19
N ASP A 269 -34.92 0.72 1.09
CA ASP A 269 -34.11 -0.12 0.19
C ASP A 269 -33.53 0.67 -1.00
N ASP A 270 -34.15 1.80 -1.36
CA ASP A 270 -33.79 2.62 -2.52
C ASP A 270 -33.13 3.94 -2.10
N PRO A 271 -31.90 4.26 -2.57
CA PRO A 271 -31.25 5.55 -2.32
C PRO A 271 -32.09 6.76 -2.73
N TRP A 272 -32.97 6.63 -3.73
CA TRP A 272 -33.89 7.73 -4.09
C TRP A 272 -34.86 8.05 -2.96
N ASP A 273 -35.41 7.05 -2.27
CA ASP A 273 -36.30 7.29 -1.12
C ASP A 273 -35.55 8.01 0.01
N VAL A 274 -34.27 7.64 0.22
CA VAL A 274 -33.38 8.28 1.18
C VAL A 274 -33.12 9.75 0.82
N GLY A 275 -32.89 10.06 -0.46
CA GLY A 275 -32.76 11.43 -0.94
C GLY A 275 -33.99 12.29 -0.61
N GLY A 276 -35.19 11.74 -0.78
CA GLY A 276 -36.44 12.43 -0.45
C GLY A 276 -36.59 12.67 1.05
N LEU A 277 -36.22 11.69 1.87
CA LEU A 277 -36.23 11.81 3.32
C LEU A 277 -35.16 12.79 3.83
N ALA A 278 -34.00 12.87 3.19
CA ALA A 278 -32.97 13.86 3.49
C ALA A 278 -33.46 15.30 3.26
N LEU A 279 -34.23 15.54 2.19
CA LEU A 279 -34.89 16.84 1.97
C LEU A 279 -35.90 17.18 3.08
N GLN A 280 -36.63 16.19 3.60
CA GLN A 280 -37.52 16.39 4.75
C GLN A 280 -36.75 16.71 6.03
N LEU A 281 -35.62 16.04 6.28
CA LEU A 281 -34.74 16.35 7.41
C LEU A 281 -34.16 17.78 7.31
N LEU A 282 -33.79 18.21 6.11
CA LEU A 282 -33.38 19.60 5.87
C LEU A 282 -34.49 20.59 6.21
N GLN A 283 -35.73 20.27 5.85
CA GLN A 283 -36.88 21.11 6.20
C GLN A 283 -37.11 21.18 7.71
N VAL A 284 -36.91 20.08 8.45
CA VAL A 284 -36.94 20.07 9.91
C VAL A 284 -35.85 21.00 10.48
N ALA A 285 -34.63 20.95 9.93
CA ALA A 285 -33.55 21.86 10.35
C ALA A 285 -33.91 23.34 10.14
N LYS A 286 -34.56 23.68 9.02
CA LYS A 286 -35.06 25.04 8.74
C LYS A 286 -36.14 25.47 9.74
N LEU A 287 -37.11 24.60 10.03
CA LEU A 287 -38.20 24.88 10.97
C LEU A 287 -37.70 25.20 12.38
N HIS A 288 -36.63 24.55 12.81
CA HIS A 288 -36.00 24.78 14.13
C HIS A 288 -34.94 25.89 14.11
N GLY A 289 -34.81 26.62 13.00
CA GLY A 289 -33.88 27.75 12.87
C GLY A 289 -32.40 27.35 12.93
N LEU A 290 -32.08 26.10 12.52
CA LEU A 290 -30.70 25.61 12.49
C LEU A 290 -29.95 26.07 11.25
N ILE A 291 -30.68 26.45 10.19
CA ILE A 291 -30.15 26.98 8.92
C ILE A 291 -30.48 28.46 8.87
N THR A 292 -29.51 29.29 8.48
CA THR A 292 -29.69 30.74 8.46
C THR A 292 -30.24 31.15 7.10
N GLU A 293 -31.52 31.52 7.03
CA GLU A 293 -32.08 32.05 5.79
C GLU A 293 -31.53 33.45 5.46
N GLY A 294 -31.27 33.68 4.18
CA GLY A 294 -30.75 34.95 3.68
C GLY A 294 -31.69 36.12 3.87
N GLY A 295 -31.11 37.28 4.21
CA GLY A 295 -31.84 38.53 4.20
C GLY A 295 -32.25 38.91 2.77
N PRO A 296 -33.36 39.64 2.57
CA PRO A 296 -33.85 40.02 1.24
C PRO A 296 -32.92 40.94 0.43
N SER A 297 -31.80 41.38 1.01
CA SER A 297 -30.78 42.23 0.38
C SER A 297 -29.44 41.53 0.20
N GLU A 298 -29.37 40.21 0.41
CA GLU A 298 -28.16 39.43 0.25
C GLU A 298 -27.76 39.33 -1.23
N THR A 299 -26.49 39.55 -1.54
CA THR A 299 -25.97 39.39 -2.90
C THR A 299 -25.76 37.90 -3.24
N ASN A 300 -25.83 37.53 -4.52
CA ASN A 300 -25.60 36.14 -4.96
C ASN A 300 -24.28 35.55 -4.43
N GLN A 301 -23.22 36.37 -4.31
CA GLN A 301 -21.93 35.93 -3.79
C GLN A 301 -21.96 35.71 -2.27
N GLN A 302 -22.68 36.53 -1.51
CA GLN A 302 -22.86 36.33 -0.07
C GLN A 302 -23.70 35.08 0.23
N GLN A 303 -24.73 34.84 -0.59
CA GLN A 303 -25.54 33.63 -0.49
C GLN A 303 -24.69 32.37 -0.76
N ARG A 304 -23.89 32.35 -1.84
CA ARG A 304 -22.96 31.25 -2.13
C ARG A 304 -21.97 31.00 -0.98
N ASN A 305 -21.31 32.05 -0.48
CA ASN A 305 -20.36 31.92 0.63
C ASN A 305 -21.01 31.39 1.91
N ARG A 306 -22.28 31.72 2.19
CA ARG A 306 -23.00 31.12 3.32
C ARG A 306 -23.27 29.64 3.07
N GLU A 307 -23.81 29.30 1.91
CA GLU A 307 -24.14 27.91 1.55
C GLU A 307 -22.89 27.01 1.61
N GLU A 308 -21.73 27.51 1.17
CA GLU A 308 -20.42 26.83 1.30
C GLU A 308 -19.98 26.68 2.76
N LEU A 309 -20.12 27.72 3.58
CA LEU A 309 -19.76 27.67 5.00
C LEU A 309 -20.66 26.71 5.79
N GLU A 310 -21.96 26.69 5.49
CA GLU A 310 -22.94 25.77 6.10
C GLU A 310 -22.66 24.33 5.67
N GLN A 311 -22.36 24.09 4.39
CA GLN A 311 -21.94 22.80 3.86
C GLN A 311 -20.69 22.29 4.57
N GLN A 312 -19.65 23.11 4.65
CA GLN A 312 -18.38 22.74 5.27
C GLN A 312 -18.54 22.45 6.75
N THR A 313 -19.29 23.29 7.48
CA THR A 313 -19.55 23.07 8.90
C THR A 313 -20.31 21.77 9.14
N MET A 314 -21.30 21.45 8.30
CA MET A 314 -22.07 20.21 8.41
C MET A 314 -21.22 18.98 8.11
N ALA A 315 -20.43 19.02 7.02
CA ALA A 315 -19.54 17.95 6.62
C ALA A 315 -18.46 17.68 7.68
N ASP A 316 -17.77 18.73 8.15
CA ASP A 316 -16.72 18.64 9.17
C ASP A 316 -17.24 18.01 10.48
N SER A 317 -18.48 18.34 10.88
CA SER A 317 -19.12 17.77 12.07
C SER A 317 -19.37 16.27 11.98
N VAL A 318 -19.81 15.79 10.81
CA VAL A 318 -20.06 14.36 10.57
C VAL A 318 -18.73 13.62 10.36
N ASP A 319 -17.82 14.18 9.56
CA ASP A 319 -16.49 13.63 9.26
C ASP A 319 -15.59 13.48 10.50
N ALA A 320 -15.80 14.32 11.51
CA ALA A 320 -15.15 14.16 12.81
C ALA A 320 -15.50 12.82 13.51
N VAL A 321 -16.64 12.21 13.15
CA VAL A 321 -17.13 10.96 13.77
C VAL A 321 -17.17 9.79 12.78
N ARG A 322 -17.66 9.95 11.55
CA ARG A 322 -17.72 8.81 10.61
C ARG A 322 -16.32 8.35 10.20
N LEU A 323 -16.15 7.07 9.86
CA LEU A 323 -14.96 6.67 9.10
C LEU A 323 -15.20 7.13 7.67
N VAL A 324 -14.29 7.94 7.13
CA VAL A 324 -14.51 8.58 5.82
C VAL A 324 -14.04 7.64 4.74
N SER A 325 -14.97 6.99 4.03
CA SER A 325 -14.69 6.40 2.72
C SER A 325 -14.67 7.53 1.67
N PRO A 326 -13.65 7.60 0.80
CA PRO A 326 -13.53 8.67 -0.19
C PRO A 326 -14.78 8.83 -1.07
N ILE A 327 -15.46 7.72 -1.43
CA ILE A 327 -16.63 7.74 -2.31
C ILE A 327 -17.89 8.39 -1.70
N LEU A 328 -17.97 8.46 -0.36
CA LEU A 328 -19.10 9.07 0.37
C LEU A 328 -18.71 10.36 1.10
N ARG A 329 -17.50 10.87 0.86
CA ARG A 329 -17.00 12.09 1.48
C ARG A 329 -17.80 13.31 0.99
N ASP A 330 -17.84 13.49 -0.32
CA ASP A 330 -18.48 14.60 -1.00
C ASP A 330 -18.73 14.23 -2.49
N PRO A 331 -19.53 15.03 -3.23
CA PRO A 331 -19.85 14.74 -4.63
C PRO A 331 -18.64 14.76 -5.57
N GLU A 332 -17.63 15.59 -5.29
CA GLU A 332 -16.40 15.67 -6.11
C GLU A 332 -15.58 14.39 -5.94
N SER A 333 -15.38 13.94 -4.71
CA SER A 333 -14.70 12.67 -4.39
C SER A 333 -15.42 11.45 -4.99
N TYR A 334 -16.76 11.46 -5.07
CA TYR A 334 -17.54 10.45 -5.77
C TYR A 334 -17.20 10.41 -7.27
N GLU A 335 -17.26 11.57 -7.94
CA GLU A 335 -16.94 11.68 -9.36
C GLU A 335 -15.46 11.39 -9.66
N GLU A 336 -14.52 11.79 -8.79
CA GLU A 336 -13.09 11.46 -8.91
C GLU A 336 -12.85 9.94 -8.82
N THR A 337 -13.43 9.29 -7.80
CA THR A 337 -13.31 7.84 -7.60
C THR A 337 -13.85 7.08 -8.82
N LYS A 338 -14.94 7.58 -9.40
CA LYS A 338 -15.57 7.03 -10.60
C LYS A 338 -14.78 7.33 -11.88
N GLN A 339 -14.31 8.55 -12.10
CA GLN A 339 -13.51 8.91 -13.26
C GLN A 339 -12.20 8.13 -13.27
N ALA A 340 -11.58 7.90 -12.11
CA ALA A 340 -10.44 7.01 -11.97
C ALA A 340 -10.78 5.55 -12.36
N ALA A 341 -11.97 5.05 -12.01
CA ALA A 341 -12.41 3.72 -12.45
C ALA A 341 -12.74 3.64 -13.97
N GLN A 342 -13.28 4.72 -14.55
CA GLN A 342 -13.73 4.76 -15.95
C GLN A 342 -12.63 5.12 -16.96
N SER A 343 -11.75 6.07 -16.65
CA SER A 343 -10.63 6.49 -17.51
C SER A 343 -9.69 5.32 -17.85
N VAL A 344 -9.52 4.39 -16.91
CA VAL A 344 -8.67 3.21 -17.11
C VAL A 344 -9.37 2.08 -17.88
N SER A 345 -10.70 2.07 -17.92
CA SER A 345 -11.49 1.13 -18.74
C SER A 345 -11.56 1.55 -20.22
N ALA A 346 -11.48 2.86 -20.49
CA ALA A 346 -11.57 3.44 -21.83
C ALA A 346 -10.23 3.48 -22.60
N GLU A 347 -9.08 3.62 -21.92
CA GLU A 347 -7.75 3.59 -22.55
C GLU A 347 -7.22 2.15 -22.79
N SER A 348 -7.79 1.50 -23.80
CA SER A 348 -7.14 0.48 -24.63
C SER A 348 -6.05 -0.42 -23.99
N GLY A 349 -6.38 -1.36 -23.11
CA GLY A 349 -5.68 -2.65 -22.92
C GLY A 349 -4.14 -2.71 -22.87
N ARG A 350 -3.44 -1.59 -22.67
CA ARG A 350 -1.99 -1.43 -22.66
C ARG A 350 -1.66 -0.27 -21.74
N LYS A 351 -1.30 -0.65 -20.52
CA LYS A 351 -0.87 0.23 -19.44
C LYS A 351 0.29 1.13 -19.88
N GLY A 352 0.21 2.41 -19.54
CA GLY A 352 1.34 3.33 -19.62
C GLY A 352 2.38 3.01 -18.53
N ALA A 353 3.67 3.09 -18.87
CA ALA A 353 4.78 2.74 -17.96
C ALA A 353 4.91 3.64 -16.71
N ALA A 354 4.11 4.73 -16.62
CA ALA A 354 4.03 5.61 -15.46
C ALA A 354 2.86 5.29 -14.52
N GLU A 355 1.92 4.44 -14.94
CA GLU A 355 0.71 4.10 -14.17
C GLU A 355 0.82 2.72 -13.49
N GLU A 356 1.87 1.96 -13.79
CA GLU A 356 2.14 0.65 -13.15
C GLU A 356 3.03 0.76 -11.90
N ALA A 357 3.49 1.98 -11.55
CA ALA A 357 4.30 2.23 -10.36
C ALA A 357 3.61 3.28 -9.50
N GLY A 358 3.38 2.98 -8.21
CA GLY A 358 3.00 3.98 -7.23
C GLY A 358 4.05 5.08 -7.14
N ASP A 359 3.80 6.12 -6.33
CA ASP A 359 4.84 7.13 -6.07
C ASP A 359 6.15 6.41 -5.64
N PRO A 360 7.27 6.56 -6.36
CA PRO A 360 8.49 5.81 -6.08
C PRO A 360 9.06 6.04 -4.67
N GLY A 361 8.67 7.14 -4.01
CA GLY A 361 8.95 7.38 -2.60
C GLY A 361 8.12 6.50 -1.69
N THR A 362 6.81 6.46 -1.90
CA THR A 362 5.88 5.55 -1.21
C THR A 362 6.24 4.09 -1.43
N ASP A 363 6.54 3.66 -2.65
CA ASP A 363 6.97 2.28 -2.94
C ASP A 363 8.24 1.92 -2.14
N GLN A 364 9.18 2.86 -2.02
CA GLN A 364 10.38 2.65 -1.23
C GLN A 364 10.08 2.57 0.28
N ILE A 365 9.13 3.36 0.79
CA ILE A 365 8.68 3.28 2.19
C ILE A 365 8.03 1.92 2.45
N VAL A 366 7.05 1.52 1.64
CA VAL A 366 6.36 0.22 1.73
C VAL A 366 7.37 -0.92 1.75
N ARG A 367 8.35 -0.89 0.83
CA ARG A 367 9.37 -1.94 0.74
C ARG A 367 10.25 -2.04 2.01
N ILE A 368 10.55 -0.93 2.67
CA ILE A 368 11.29 -0.91 3.94
C ILE A 368 10.41 -1.41 5.09
N SER A 369 9.13 -1.03 5.08
CA SER A 369 8.16 -1.44 6.09
C SER A 369 7.88 -2.95 6.02
N GLU A 370 7.76 -3.51 4.81
CA GLU A 370 7.62 -4.95 4.56
C GLU A 370 8.89 -5.76 4.89
N ALA A 371 10.05 -5.10 4.98
CA ALA A 371 11.31 -5.78 5.25
C ALA A 371 11.33 -6.41 6.65
N PRO A 372 11.94 -7.61 6.81
CA PRO A 372 12.05 -8.26 8.11
C PRO A 372 12.84 -7.40 9.09
N THR A 373 12.34 -7.31 10.32
CA THR A 373 13.07 -6.70 11.43
C THR A 373 14.00 -7.74 12.04
N VAL A 374 15.30 -7.48 12.04
CA VAL A 374 16.32 -8.31 12.68
C VAL A 374 16.71 -7.68 14.00
N PHE A 375 16.75 -8.52 15.04
CA PHE A 375 17.15 -8.12 16.39
C PHE A 375 18.54 -8.63 16.70
N LEU A 376 19.39 -7.72 17.18
CA LEU A 376 20.70 -8.05 17.70
C LEU A 376 20.59 -8.55 19.15
N PRO A 377 21.57 -9.33 19.65
CA PRO A 377 21.62 -9.76 21.05
C PRO A 377 21.61 -8.59 22.05
N THR A 378 21.99 -7.40 21.61
CA THR A 378 21.95 -6.14 22.39
C THR A 378 20.55 -5.57 22.57
N GLY A 379 19.53 -6.16 21.93
CA GLY A 379 18.15 -5.67 21.91
C GLY A 379 17.87 -4.61 20.84
N GLN A 380 18.89 -4.17 20.09
CA GLN A 380 18.72 -3.27 18.97
C GLN A 380 18.03 -3.98 17.79
N GLY A 381 16.97 -3.38 17.26
CA GLY A 381 16.25 -3.87 16.09
C GLY A 381 16.46 -2.98 14.88
N GLY A 382 16.54 -3.57 13.68
CA GLY A 382 16.69 -2.84 12.42
C GLY A 382 16.01 -3.55 11.26
N LYS A 383 15.53 -2.78 10.27
CA LYS A 383 14.98 -3.32 9.03
C LYS A 383 16.10 -3.82 8.12
N LEU A 384 15.93 -5.04 7.60
CA LEU A 384 16.88 -5.69 6.70
C LEU A 384 16.19 -6.00 5.36
N MET A 385 16.59 -5.34 4.29
CA MET A 385 16.08 -5.63 2.95
C MET A 385 16.64 -6.98 2.49
N VAL A 386 15.79 -7.96 2.27
CA VAL A 386 16.19 -9.28 1.77
C VAL A 386 15.69 -9.44 0.35
N GLY A 387 16.56 -9.86 -0.57
CA GLY A 387 16.18 -10.07 -1.96
C GLY A 387 17.13 -11.01 -2.69
N ALA A 388 16.75 -11.45 -3.89
CA ALA A 388 17.68 -12.13 -4.78
C ALA A 388 18.71 -11.13 -5.33
N PHE A 389 19.93 -11.60 -5.57
CA PHE A 389 20.94 -10.78 -6.23
C PHE A 389 20.57 -10.57 -7.72
N PRO A 390 20.83 -9.40 -8.31
CA PRO A 390 20.37 -9.11 -9.68
C PRO A 390 20.85 -10.12 -10.72
N ASP A 391 19.92 -10.69 -11.48
CA ASP A 391 20.20 -11.77 -12.42
C ASP A 391 20.99 -11.29 -13.65
N ARG A 392 20.93 -9.99 -13.95
CA ARG A 392 21.64 -9.39 -15.08
C ARG A 392 23.16 -9.50 -15.00
N PHE A 393 23.73 -9.79 -13.83
CA PHE A 393 25.16 -10.07 -13.71
C PHE A 393 25.59 -11.27 -14.55
N ARG A 394 24.68 -12.18 -14.92
CA ARG A 394 24.94 -13.28 -15.86
C ARG A 394 25.44 -12.80 -17.23
N MET A 395 25.15 -11.56 -17.63
CA MET A 395 25.69 -10.98 -18.86
C MET A 395 27.21 -11.03 -18.91
N PHE A 396 27.87 -10.86 -17.76
CA PHE A 396 29.32 -10.89 -17.64
C PHE A 396 29.88 -12.30 -17.38
N ALA A 397 29.04 -13.34 -17.40
CA ALA A 397 29.46 -14.71 -17.13
C ALA A 397 30.54 -15.24 -18.09
N PRO A 398 30.51 -14.96 -19.41
CA PRO A 398 31.56 -15.43 -20.32
C PRO A 398 32.95 -14.90 -19.94
N GLN A 399 33.06 -13.58 -19.75
CA GLN A 399 34.30 -12.92 -19.33
C GLN A 399 34.69 -13.32 -17.90
N GLY A 400 33.69 -13.52 -17.04
CA GLY A 400 33.87 -13.95 -15.66
C GLY A 400 34.44 -15.36 -15.53
N ARG A 401 33.97 -16.32 -16.32
CA ARG A 401 34.50 -17.69 -16.32
C ARG A 401 35.94 -17.73 -16.80
N GLU A 402 36.26 -16.97 -17.85
CA GLU A 402 37.65 -16.84 -18.33
C GLU A 402 38.54 -16.22 -17.27
N ALA A 403 38.12 -15.09 -16.69
CA ALA A 403 38.87 -14.40 -15.66
C ALA A 403 39.03 -15.27 -14.39
N LEU A 404 38.01 -16.04 -14.00
CA LEU A 404 38.07 -17.00 -12.89
C LEU A 404 39.08 -18.11 -13.17
N ALA A 405 39.10 -18.67 -14.38
CA ALA A 405 40.06 -19.71 -14.75
C ALA A 405 41.51 -19.20 -14.67
N VAL A 406 41.76 -18.00 -15.22
CA VAL A 406 43.07 -17.34 -15.16
C VAL A 406 43.46 -17.02 -13.72
N ALA A 407 42.54 -16.48 -12.92
CA ALA A 407 42.79 -16.13 -11.53
C ALA A 407 43.05 -17.36 -10.66
N ALA A 408 42.24 -18.41 -10.80
CA ALA A 408 42.42 -19.67 -10.09
C ALA A 408 43.78 -20.31 -10.39
N GLN A 409 44.23 -20.27 -11.65
CA GLN A 409 45.56 -20.75 -12.03
C GLN A 409 46.67 -19.87 -11.44
N LYS A 410 46.53 -18.55 -11.53
CA LYS A 410 47.54 -17.59 -11.04
C LYS A 410 47.69 -17.64 -9.50
N TRP A 411 46.60 -17.90 -8.79
CA TRP A 411 46.55 -17.93 -7.32
C TRP A 411 46.73 -19.35 -6.76
N ASP A 412 46.96 -20.33 -7.64
CA ASP A 412 47.12 -21.75 -7.30
C ASP A 412 45.98 -22.31 -6.43
N VAL A 413 44.75 -21.89 -6.73
CA VAL A 413 43.55 -22.33 -6.00
C VAL A 413 43.06 -23.64 -6.63
N ALA A 414 43.79 -24.73 -6.38
CA ALA A 414 43.54 -26.04 -6.97
C ALA A 414 42.39 -26.79 -6.25
N GLN A 415 41.15 -26.61 -6.73
CA GLN A 415 39.95 -27.25 -6.16
C GLN A 415 40.04 -28.78 -6.11
N ARG A 416 40.53 -29.43 -7.17
CA ARG A 416 40.57 -30.90 -7.26
C ARG A 416 41.52 -31.55 -6.24
N SER A 417 42.63 -30.90 -5.90
CA SER A 417 43.58 -31.42 -4.91
C SER A 417 42.97 -31.38 -3.51
N VAL A 418 42.41 -30.23 -3.13
CA VAL A 418 41.77 -30.03 -1.82
C VAL A 418 40.53 -30.92 -1.66
N SER A 419 39.70 -30.99 -2.71
CA SER A 419 38.53 -31.89 -2.75
C SER A 419 38.96 -33.35 -2.60
N GLY A 420 40.00 -33.81 -3.32
CA GLY A 420 40.52 -35.18 -3.21
C GLY A 420 41.03 -35.55 -1.81
N GLU A 421 41.66 -34.62 -1.09
CA GLU A 421 42.10 -34.81 0.29
C GLU A 421 40.93 -34.88 1.28
N LEU A 422 39.91 -34.04 1.07
CA LEU A 422 38.74 -33.98 1.95
C LEU A 422 37.72 -35.08 1.63
N TYR A 423 37.62 -35.51 0.38
CA TYR A 423 36.61 -36.45 -0.13
C TYR A 423 36.45 -37.72 0.72
N PRO A 424 37.52 -38.40 1.18
CA PRO A 424 37.39 -39.57 2.07
C PRO A 424 36.65 -39.28 3.38
N LEU A 425 36.73 -38.06 3.90
CA LEU A 425 36.05 -37.63 5.12
C LEU A 425 34.54 -37.42 4.90
N PHE A 426 34.13 -37.15 3.66
CA PHE A 426 32.74 -36.87 3.26
C PHE A 426 32.08 -38.02 2.49
N LEU A 427 32.80 -39.12 2.21
CA LEU A 427 32.28 -40.31 1.53
C LEU A 427 31.01 -40.88 2.21
N ALA A 428 30.92 -40.77 3.55
CA ALA A 428 29.75 -41.20 4.32
C ALA A 428 28.53 -40.27 4.18
N ASN A 429 28.74 -39.01 3.77
CA ASN A 429 27.67 -38.06 3.46
C ASN A 429 27.12 -38.26 2.04
N GLN A 430 27.87 -38.91 1.15
CA GLN A 430 27.48 -39.19 -0.23
C GLN A 430 26.43 -40.32 -0.40
N ARG A 431 25.53 -40.55 0.56
CA ARG A 431 24.51 -41.62 0.38
C ARG A 431 23.55 -41.26 -0.76
N ARG A 432 23.77 -41.92 -1.91
CA ARG A 432 22.88 -42.09 -3.07
C ARG A 432 22.08 -40.84 -3.41
N GLY A 433 22.68 -40.02 -4.26
CA GLY A 433 22.02 -38.89 -4.91
C GLY A 433 20.62 -39.25 -5.35
N LEU A 434 19.66 -38.61 -4.69
CA LEU A 434 18.31 -38.28 -5.15
C LEU A 434 17.73 -37.45 -4.01
N ARG A 435 18.05 -36.14 -4.00
CA ARG A 435 17.38 -35.15 -3.18
C ARG A 435 16.69 -34.13 -4.08
N SER A 436 15.37 -34.10 -3.88
CA SER A 436 14.43 -33.00 -4.09
C SER A 436 14.06 -32.59 -5.52
N GLY A 437 12.76 -32.66 -5.81
CA GLY A 437 12.09 -31.92 -6.88
C GLY A 437 11.83 -32.70 -8.16
N TYR A 438 10.72 -33.43 -8.18
CA TYR A 438 9.81 -33.62 -9.33
C TYR A 438 10.30 -34.00 -10.74
N ASP A 439 11.56 -34.37 -10.97
CA ASP A 439 11.95 -34.81 -12.32
C ASP A 439 12.93 -35.99 -12.36
N ALA A 440 12.44 -37.04 -13.05
CA ALA A 440 13.11 -38.11 -13.79
C ALA A 440 13.03 -39.53 -13.21
N GLY A 441 11.96 -40.23 -13.58
CA GLY A 441 12.08 -41.27 -14.61
C GLY A 441 12.69 -42.63 -14.27
N ASP A 442 13.20 -42.88 -13.07
CA ASP A 442 13.66 -44.21 -12.66
C ASP A 442 12.96 -44.66 -11.37
N LEU A 443 11.67 -44.96 -11.50
CA LEU A 443 10.96 -45.73 -10.50
C LEU A 443 11.47 -47.17 -10.58
N SER A 444 12.13 -47.64 -9.52
CA SER A 444 12.41 -49.07 -9.39
C SER A 444 11.11 -49.87 -9.61
N PRO A 445 11.15 -51.07 -10.21
CA PRO A 445 9.95 -51.86 -10.51
C PRO A 445 9.09 -52.20 -9.28
N TYR A 446 9.57 -51.95 -8.07
CA TYR A 446 8.87 -52.15 -6.80
C TYR A 446 8.02 -50.95 -6.34
N THR A 447 8.05 -49.80 -7.03
CA THR A 447 7.32 -48.60 -6.59
C THR A 447 5.80 -48.78 -6.63
N ALA A 448 5.28 -49.54 -7.60
CA ALA A 448 3.84 -49.87 -7.65
C ALA A 448 3.39 -50.73 -6.46
N LEU A 449 4.25 -51.65 -5.99
CA LEU A 449 4.01 -52.48 -4.80
C LEU A 449 4.03 -51.68 -3.49
N LEU A 450 4.90 -50.67 -3.40
CA LEU A 450 5.02 -49.80 -2.22
C LEU A 450 3.88 -48.78 -2.11
N LEU A 451 3.38 -48.29 -3.26
CA LEU A 451 2.16 -47.47 -3.34
C LEU A 451 0.90 -48.26 -2.96
N GLY A 452 0.77 -49.51 -3.43
CA GLY A 452 -0.34 -50.38 -3.05
C GLY A 452 -0.34 -50.84 -1.58
N GLY A 453 0.82 -50.81 -0.92
CA GLY A 453 0.98 -51.26 0.48
C GLY A 453 0.89 -50.18 1.55
N GLY A 454 0.66 -48.90 1.20
CA GLY A 454 0.61 -47.80 2.18
C GLY A 454 1.94 -47.51 2.91
N LEU A 455 3.07 -48.02 2.38
CA LEU A 455 4.39 -47.93 3.01
C LEU A 455 5.23 -46.72 2.55
N TYR A 456 4.67 -45.88 1.67
CA TYR A 456 5.34 -44.76 1.03
C TYR A 456 5.73 -43.65 2.04
N GLU A 457 4.86 -43.39 3.02
CA GLU A 457 5.06 -42.35 4.06
C GLU A 457 6.24 -42.66 4.99
N ARG A 458 6.36 -43.91 5.46
CA ARG A 458 7.42 -44.33 6.40
C ARG A 458 8.83 -44.33 5.78
N MET A 459 8.93 -44.32 4.46
CA MET A 459 10.20 -44.32 3.72
C MET A 459 10.85 -42.92 3.69
N PHE A 460 10.05 -41.86 3.73
CA PHE A 460 10.52 -40.48 3.85
C PHE A 460 10.95 -40.15 5.28
N GLU A 461 10.20 -40.59 6.29
CA GLU A 461 10.52 -40.35 7.70
C GLU A 461 11.88 -40.95 8.13
N ARG A 462 12.25 -42.11 7.58
CA ARG A 462 13.57 -42.73 7.84
C ARG A 462 14.73 -42.11 7.04
N ARG A 463 14.46 -41.44 5.91
CA ARG A 463 15.47 -40.74 5.08
C ARG A 463 15.78 -39.33 5.56
N ASP A 464 14.92 -38.76 6.39
CA ASP A 464 15.07 -37.42 6.98
C ASP A 464 15.88 -37.43 8.30
N LEU A 465 16.34 -38.60 8.74
CA LEU A 465 17.26 -38.73 9.86
C LEU A 465 18.65 -38.24 9.45
N PRO A 466 19.19 -37.17 10.08
CA PRO A 466 20.51 -36.66 9.75
C PRO A 466 21.54 -37.78 9.93
N THR A 467 22.38 -38.00 8.91
CA THR A 467 23.64 -38.72 9.10
C THR A 467 24.41 -38.00 10.21
N LYS A 468 25.14 -38.74 11.06
CA LYS A 468 25.82 -38.19 12.25
C LYS A 468 26.82 -37.04 11.95
N ARG A 469 27.02 -36.63 10.68
CA ARG A 469 27.97 -35.60 10.22
C ARG A 469 27.45 -34.79 9.02
N SER A 470 26.30 -34.13 9.14
CA SER A 470 25.84 -33.15 8.14
C SER A 470 26.41 -31.75 8.39
N TYR A 471 26.79 -31.04 7.33
CA TYR A 471 27.41 -29.70 7.39
C TYR A 471 26.55 -28.68 6.65
N GLY A 472 26.41 -27.50 7.24
CA GLY A 472 25.81 -26.32 6.60
C GLY A 472 26.81 -25.17 6.58
N VAL A 473 27.00 -24.53 5.43
CA VAL A 473 27.91 -23.39 5.24
C VAL A 473 27.13 -22.17 4.78
N SER A 474 27.16 -21.08 5.54
CA SER A 474 26.63 -19.78 5.08
C SER A 474 27.80 -18.84 4.85
N LEU A 475 27.96 -18.38 3.60
CA LEU A 475 29.02 -17.46 3.20
C LEU A 475 28.44 -16.07 2.94
N LEU A 476 28.96 -15.06 3.65
CA LEU A 476 28.62 -13.66 3.46
C LEU A 476 29.81 -12.90 2.87
N VAL A 477 29.54 -12.13 1.83
CA VAL A 477 30.51 -11.24 1.17
C VAL A 477 30.09 -9.79 1.33
N ASP A 478 31.00 -8.95 1.81
CA ASP A 478 30.82 -7.50 1.83
C ASP A 478 30.82 -6.95 0.39
N GLY A 479 29.70 -6.35 0.00
CA GLY A 479 29.47 -5.68 -1.28
C GLY A 479 29.58 -4.16 -1.19
N SER A 480 30.38 -3.63 -0.27
CA SER A 480 30.64 -2.19 -0.18
C SER A 480 31.63 -1.70 -1.25
N ALA A 481 31.54 -0.42 -1.64
CA ALA A 481 32.52 0.16 -2.57
C ALA A 481 33.96 0.23 -2.02
N LEU A 482 34.19 -0.03 -0.73
CA LEU A 482 35.54 -0.18 -0.16
C LEU A 482 36.20 -1.47 -0.66
N MET A 483 35.41 -2.54 -0.82
CA MET A 483 35.88 -3.81 -1.38
C MET A 483 36.28 -3.69 -2.86
N LEU A 484 35.81 -2.64 -3.53
CA LEU A 484 36.14 -2.27 -4.90
C LEU A 484 37.35 -1.31 -5.00
N GLN A 485 37.92 -0.81 -3.92
CA GLN A 485 39.07 0.10 -4.03
C GLN A 485 40.39 -0.67 -3.98
N PRO A 486 41.35 -0.39 -4.89
CA PRO A 486 42.69 -0.95 -4.78
C PRO A 486 43.36 -0.36 -3.53
N ARG A 487 43.84 -1.21 -2.63
CA ARG A 487 44.56 -0.77 -1.41
C ARG A 487 45.99 -0.36 -1.74
N GLU A 488 46.38 0.82 -1.26
CA GLU A 488 47.78 1.23 -1.17
C GLU A 488 48.39 0.65 0.11
N GLN A 489 49.34 -0.28 -0.02
CA GLN A 489 50.18 -0.73 1.08
C GLN A 489 51.64 -0.39 0.75
N GLY A 490 52.08 0.79 1.17
CA GLY A 490 53.47 1.24 0.99
C GLY A 490 53.96 1.24 -0.47
N ALA A 491 55.28 1.26 -0.66
CA ALA A 491 55.95 1.30 -1.96
C ALA A 491 55.91 -0.04 -2.74
N GLY A 492 54.84 -0.82 -2.60
CA GLY A 492 54.64 -2.09 -3.30
C GLY A 492 53.59 -2.00 -4.43
N PRO A 493 53.48 -3.03 -5.29
CA PRO A 493 52.46 -3.05 -6.34
C PRO A 493 51.05 -3.03 -5.74
N LYS A 494 50.15 -2.23 -6.34
CA LYS A 494 48.73 -2.14 -5.94
C LYS A 494 48.12 -3.55 -5.92
N LYS A 495 47.58 -3.96 -4.77
CA LYS A 495 46.94 -5.28 -4.61
C LYS A 495 45.60 -5.32 -5.36
N PRO A 496 45.15 -6.53 -5.79
CA PRO A 496 43.86 -6.72 -6.43
C PRO A 496 42.70 -6.31 -5.52
N TRP A 497 41.56 -6.04 -6.12
CA TRP A 497 40.34 -5.57 -5.47
C TRP A 497 39.87 -6.63 -4.46
N ALA A 498 39.55 -6.22 -3.22
CA ALA A 498 39.20 -7.15 -2.14
C ALA A 498 37.93 -7.96 -2.48
N LEU A 499 36.97 -7.36 -3.20
CA LEU A 499 35.80 -8.06 -3.70
C LEU A 499 36.15 -9.16 -4.70
N ALA A 500 37.14 -8.95 -5.57
CA ALA A 500 37.59 -9.97 -6.52
C ALA A 500 38.20 -11.18 -5.79
N ALA A 501 38.99 -10.92 -4.76
CA ALA A 501 39.54 -11.97 -3.90
C ALA A 501 38.43 -12.74 -3.16
N ALA A 502 37.46 -12.01 -2.59
CA ALA A 502 36.35 -12.59 -1.84
C ALA A 502 35.43 -13.43 -2.73
N THR A 503 35.13 -12.96 -3.94
CA THR A 503 34.31 -13.69 -4.92
C THR A 503 35.02 -14.91 -5.50
N LEU A 504 36.34 -14.86 -5.71
CA LEU A 504 37.15 -16.04 -6.06
C LEU A 504 37.13 -17.10 -4.94
N GLY A 505 37.26 -16.65 -3.68
CA GLY A 505 37.13 -17.51 -2.51
C GLY A 505 35.72 -18.12 -2.40
N ALA A 506 34.69 -17.31 -2.63
CA ALA A 506 33.29 -17.74 -2.64
C ALA A 506 33.02 -18.79 -3.72
N TRP A 507 33.50 -18.55 -4.93
CA TRP A 507 33.43 -19.50 -6.05
C TRP A 507 34.09 -20.83 -5.70
N THR A 508 35.27 -20.76 -5.08
CA THR A 508 36.05 -21.95 -4.73
C THR A 508 35.37 -22.76 -3.64
N LEU A 509 34.91 -22.10 -2.58
CA LEU A 509 34.18 -22.75 -1.50
C LEU A 509 32.86 -23.35 -2.00
N ALA A 510 32.12 -22.63 -2.84
CA ALA A 510 30.87 -23.10 -3.41
C ALA A 510 31.06 -24.37 -4.24
N ARG A 511 32.09 -24.43 -5.11
CA ARG A 511 32.43 -25.63 -5.86
C ARG A 511 32.83 -26.80 -4.96
N LEU A 512 33.63 -26.53 -3.94
CA LEU A 512 34.03 -27.55 -2.97
C LEU A 512 32.82 -28.08 -2.19
N CYS A 513 31.90 -27.20 -1.76
CA CYS A 513 30.66 -27.60 -1.11
C CYS A 513 29.76 -28.43 -2.04
N ASP A 514 29.66 -28.06 -3.32
CA ASP A 514 28.90 -28.81 -4.33
C ASP A 514 29.48 -30.21 -4.56
N GLU A 515 30.81 -30.31 -4.75
CA GLU A 515 31.52 -31.59 -4.92
C GLU A 515 31.41 -32.51 -3.68
N LEU A 516 31.51 -31.94 -2.48
CA LEU A 516 31.43 -32.66 -1.20
C LEU A 516 29.99 -32.86 -0.70
N GLN A 517 28.98 -32.37 -1.44
CA GLN A 517 27.55 -32.44 -1.08
C GLN A 517 27.24 -31.83 0.30
N ILE A 518 27.84 -30.67 0.57
CA ILE A 518 27.59 -29.87 1.77
C ILE A 518 26.46 -28.89 1.48
N ASP A 519 25.50 -28.73 2.40
CA ASP A 519 24.46 -27.72 2.25
C ASP A 519 25.11 -26.34 2.39
N PHE A 520 24.95 -25.45 1.41
CA PHE A 520 25.59 -24.14 1.46
C PHE A 520 24.74 -23.01 0.91
N GLU A 521 25.06 -21.78 1.26
CA GLU A 521 24.50 -20.57 0.65
C GLU A 521 25.56 -19.50 0.48
N VAL A 522 25.31 -18.59 -0.45
CA VAL A 522 26.18 -17.44 -0.73
C VAL A 522 25.32 -16.18 -0.76
N ALA A 523 25.67 -15.23 0.09
CA ALA A 523 25.00 -13.95 0.24
C ALA A 523 25.98 -12.80 0.07
N LEU A 524 25.50 -11.69 -0.49
CA LEU A 524 26.22 -10.43 -0.57
C LEU A 524 25.43 -9.37 0.17
N PHE A 525 26.09 -8.58 1.01
CA PHE A 525 25.43 -7.51 1.76
C PHE A 525 26.03 -6.16 1.46
N ASN A 526 25.23 -5.11 1.49
CA ASN A 526 25.70 -3.74 1.39
C ASN A 526 24.74 -2.77 2.10
N ARG A 527 25.11 -1.49 2.14
CA ARG A 527 24.27 -0.43 2.70
C ARG A 527 24.07 0.70 1.68
N SER A 528 23.06 0.54 0.85
CA SER A 528 22.75 1.41 -0.27
C SER A 528 21.26 1.35 -0.58
N PHE A 529 20.81 2.08 -1.59
CA PHE A 529 19.49 1.84 -2.19
C PHE A 529 19.39 0.38 -2.67
N ALA A 530 18.29 -0.29 -2.35
CA ALA A 530 18.11 -1.71 -2.60
C ALA A 530 17.81 -1.97 -4.10
N ALA A 531 18.62 -2.80 -4.75
CA ALA A 531 18.37 -3.27 -6.12
C ALA A 531 17.22 -4.29 -6.15
N MET A 532 16.51 -4.38 -7.27
CA MET A 532 15.57 -5.46 -7.58
C MET A 532 16.28 -6.56 -8.39
N PRO A 533 15.79 -7.81 -8.37
CA PRO A 533 16.43 -8.91 -9.09
C PRO A 533 16.52 -8.68 -10.61
N GLU A 534 15.53 -7.97 -11.16
CA GLU A 534 15.38 -7.72 -12.60
C GLU A 534 16.03 -6.40 -13.06
N ASP A 535 16.52 -5.57 -12.13
CA ASP A 535 17.02 -4.23 -12.42
C ASP A 535 18.19 -4.25 -13.41
N SER A 536 18.08 -3.43 -14.45
CA SER A 536 19.23 -2.93 -15.21
C SER A 536 19.88 -1.72 -14.53
N GLU A 537 21.08 -1.34 -14.98
CA GLU A 537 21.72 -0.09 -14.53
C GLU A 537 20.80 1.12 -14.73
N GLN A 538 20.16 1.24 -15.90
CA GLN A 538 19.25 2.34 -16.19
C GLN A 538 18.04 2.35 -15.26
N GLN A 539 17.38 1.19 -15.08
CA GLN A 539 16.20 1.07 -14.21
C GLN A 539 16.55 1.34 -12.75
N PHE A 540 17.66 0.80 -12.27
CA PHE A 540 18.15 1.02 -10.91
C PHE A 540 18.41 2.51 -10.64
N VAL A 541 19.15 3.17 -11.53
CA VAL A 541 19.51 4.59 -11.41
C VAL A 541 18.26 5.47 -11.48
N ALA A 542 17.35 5.21 -12.43
CA ALA A 542 16.10 5.94 -12.57
C ALA A 542 15.22 5.81 -11.31
N ARG A 543 15.01 4.57 -10.84
CA ARG A 543 14.22 4.28 -9.63
C ARG A 543 14.83 4.92 -8.39
N ARG A 544 16.16 4.84 -8.23
CA ARG A 544 16.89 5.49 -7.14
C ARG A 544 16.67 7.01 -7.16
N HIS A 545 16.82 7.66 -8.30
CA HIS A 545 16.64 9.12 -8.40
C HIS A 545 15.20 9.54 -8.15
N ALA A 546 14.23 8.83 -8.72
CA ALA A 546 12.82 9.10 -8.52
C ALA A 546 12.41 8.95 -7.04
N ALA A 547 12.83 7.85 -6.39
CA ALA A 547 12.56 7.62 -4.98
C ALA A 547 13.22 8.69 -4.08
N ILE A 548 14.49 9.05 -4.32
CA ILE A 548 15.16 10.12 -3.58
C ILE A 548 14.44 11.46 -3.76
N ALA A 549 14.07 11.81 -5.00
CA ALA A 549 13.41 13.07 -5.29
C ALA A 549 12.03 13.15 -4.63
N SER A 550 11.24 12.07 -4.69
CA SER A 550 9.95 11.98 -4.01
C SER A 550 10.12 12.08 -2.50
N LEU A 551 10.98 11.26 -1.90
CA LEU A 551 11.23 11.25 -0.45
C LEU A 551 11.77 12.59 0.05
N ARG A 552 12.56 13.33 -0.72
CA ARG A 552 12.99 14.67 -0.32
C ARG A 552 11.86 15.68 -0.31
N ARG A 553 10.87 15.53 -1.19
CA ARG A 553 9.67 16.38 -1.21
C ARG A 553 8.73 16.06 -0.05
N SER A 554 8.51 14.78 0.24
CA SER A 554 7.57 14.34 1.28
C SER A 554 8.17 14.24 2.69
N GLN A 555 9.43 13.80 2.82
CA GLN A 555 10.07 13.44 4.10
C GLN A 555 11.28 14.33 4.47
N GLY A 556 11.61 15.33 3.64
CA GLY A 556 12.67 16.30 3.91
C GLY A 556 14.01 15.67 4.31
N GLY A 557 14.50 15.99 5.51
CA GLY A 557 15.79 15.50 6.03
C GLY A 557 15.86 14.00 6.35
N ALA A 558 14.72 13.29 6.39
CA ALA A 558 14.66 11.85 6.61
C ALA A 558 14.89 11.01 5.34
N ALA A 559 14.82 11.63 4.16
CA ALA A 559 14.95 10.97 2.86
C ALA A 559 16.27 10.19 2.71
N ASP A 560 17.39 10.72 3.22
CA ASP A 560 18.70 10.05 3.15
C ASP A 560 18.75 8.78 4.00
N ARG A 561 17.90 8.65 5.04
CA ARG A 561 17.82 7.42 5.87
C ARG A 561 16.94 6.36 5.21
N LEU A 562 15.83 6.77 4.60
CA LEU A 562 14.90 5.86 3.90
C LEU A 562 15.50 5.33 2.59
N THR A 563 16.43 6.06 1.97
CA THR A 563 17.09 5.62 0.74
C THR A 563 18.35 4.79 1.00
N ARG A 564 18.89 4.83 2.22
CA ARG A 564 20.10 4.09 2.63
C ARG A 564 19.75 2.90 3.52
N THR A 565 19.27 1.84 2.89
CA THR A 565 18.83 0.62 3.55
C THR A 565 19.99 -0.35 3.79
N VAL A 566 19.81 -1.28 4.75
CA VAL A 566 20.69 -2.42 4.94
C VAL A 566 20.18 -3.55 4.05
N ASN A 567 21.00 -4.07 3.15
CA ASN A 567 20.57 -5.05 2.15
C ASN A 567 21.31 -6.38 2.31
N HIS A 568 20.56 -7.47 2.12
CA HIS A 568 20.99 -8.85 2.17
C HIS A 568 20.57 -9.56 0.88
N TYR A 569 21.48 -9.66 -0.08
CA TYR A 569 21.22 -10.26 -1.38
C TYR A 569 21.62 -11.73 -1.40
N MET A 570 20.67 -12.60 -1.76
CA MET A 570 20.89 -14.01 -2.01
C MET A 570 21.47 -14.21 -3.41
N VAL A 571 22.75 -14.60 -3.49
CA VAL A 571 23.35 -15.07 -4.76
C VAL A 571 22.98 -16.53 -4.97
N LYS A 572 23.02 -17.33 -3.90
CA LYS A 572 22.62 -18.74 -3.90
C LYS A 572 22.00 -19.10 -2.57
N THR A 573 20.75 -19.57 -2.55
CA THR A 573 20.12 -20.09 -1.33
C THR A 573 20.47 -21.56 -1.10
N PHE A 574 20.31 -22.07 0.12
CA PHE A 574 20.52 -23.49 0.44
C PHE A 574 19.73 -24.44 -0.48
N ASP A 575 18.51 -24.06 -0.88
CA ASP A 575 17.60 -24.91 -1.65
C ASP A 575 17.86 -24.83 -3.17
N GLN A 576 18.67 -23.87 -3.61
CA GLN A 576 19.07 -23.72 -5.01
C GLN A 576 20.27 -24.61 -5.36
N ARG A 577 20.32 -25.07 -6.62
CA ARG A 577 21.49 -25.77 -7.17
C ARG A 577 22.62 -24.79 -7.46
N TRP A 578 23.86 -25.20 -7.21
CA TRP A 578 25.04 -24.37 -7.49
C TRP A 578 25.08 -23.86 -8.92
N ARG A 579 24.78 -24.73 -9.90
CA ARG A 579 24.74 -24.40 -11.33
C ARG A 579 23.87 -23.19 -11.68
N MET A 580 22.80 -22.93 -10.92
CA MET A 580 21.91 -21.78 -11.17
C MET A 580 22.56 -20.44 -10.80
N ALA A 581 23.53 -20.45 -9.87
CA ALA A 581 24.20 -19.26 -9.37
C ALA A 581 25.60 -19.05 -9.98
N GLU A 582 26.15 -20.04 -10.69
CA GLU A 582 27.47 -19.96 -11.31
C GLU A 582 27.61 -18.73 -12.22
N ASP A 583 26.66 -18.50 -13.12
CA ASP A 583 26.77 -17.39 -14.08
C ASP A 583 26.72 -16.03 -13.40
N VAL A 584 25.89 -15.89 -12.37
CA VAL A 584 25.78 -14.66 -11.58
C VAL A 584 27.09 -14.39 -10.85
N LEU A 585 27.66 -15.39 -10.16
CA LEU A 585 28.89 -15.21 -9.39
C LEU A 585 30.11 -15.00 -10.30
N ALA A 586 30.16 -15.65 -11.45
CA ALA A 586 31.19 -15.43 -12.46
C ALA A 586 31.14 -13.99 -12.99
N GLY A 587 29.96 -13.49 -13.33
CA GLY A 587 29.80 -12.11 -13.76
C GLY A 587 30.15 -11.08 -12.68
N LEU A 588 29.78 -11.36 -11.42
CA LEU A 588 30.20 -10.55 -10.28
C LEU A 588 31.72 -10.53 -10.12
N PHE A 589 32.40 -11.66 -10.28
CA PHE A 589 33.86 -11.74 -10.24
C PHE A 589 34.51 -10.89 -11.35
N TRP A 590 33.99 -10.95 -12.57
CA TRP A 590 34.50 -10.11 -13.66
C TRP A 590 34.36 -8.63 -13.33
N MET A 591 33.17 -8.21 -12.90
CA MET A 591 32.92 -6.84 -12.46
C MET A 591 33.92 -6.39 -11.37
N ALA A 592 34.16 -7.25 -10.38
CA ALA A 592 35.06 -6.95 -9.28
C ALA A 592 36.55 -6.91 -9.72
N SER A 593 36.94 -7.73 -10.70
CA SER A 593 38.33 -7.85 -11.16
C SER A 593 38.72 -6.85 -12.27
N ALA A 594 37.76 -6.48 -13.13
CA ALA A 594 37.89 -5.56 -14.26
C ALA A 594 36.79 -4.46 -14.22
N PRO A 595 36.73 -3.66 -13.15
CA PRO A 595 35.64 -2.72 -12.84
C PRO A 595 35.57 -1.51 -13.78
N ARG A 596 36.71 -1.06 -14.30
CA ARG A 596 36.75 0.00 -15.32
C ARG A 596 36.12 -0.50 -16.61
N ASP A 597 36.41 -1.74 -16.98
CA ASP A 597 35.90 -2.36 -18.20
C ASP A 597 34.41 -2.69 -18.04
N ALA A 598 33.99 -3.18 -16.87
CA ALA A 598 32.59 -3.35 -16.52
C ALA A 598 31.81 -2.02 -16.55
N ALA A 599 32.37 -0.94 -16.01
CA ALA A 599 31.75 0.39 -16.09
C ALA A 599 31.72 0.96 -17.52
N ALA A 600 32.69 0.62 -18.37
CA ALA A 600 32.68 0.98 -19.79
C ALA A 600 31.61 0.20 -20.55
N ALA A 601 31.51 -1.11 -20.32
CA ALA A 601 30.47 -1.97 -20.88
C ALA A 601 29.07 -1.49 -20.46
N SER A 602 28.89 -1.18 -19.17
CA SER A 602 27.62 -0.69 -18.63
C SER A 602 27.18 0.66 -19.20
N ARG A 603 28.12 1.54 -19.56
CA ARG A 603 27.80 2.82 -20.21
C ARG A 603 27.43 2.68 -21.67
N THR A 604 27.89 1.60 -22.33
CA THR A 604 27.59 1.35 -23.73
C THR A 604 26.16 0.88 -23.93
N ASP A 605 25.65 0.05 -23.01
CA ASP A 605 24.25 -0.38 -23.00
C ASP A 605 23.67 -0.44 -21.56
N PRO A 606 23.24 0.70 -21.01
CA PRO A 606 22.69 0.78 -19.65
C PRO A 606 21.38 0.00 -19.46
N SER A 607 20.65 -0.28 -20.55
CA SER A 607 19.34 -0.95 -20.51
C SER A 607 19.46 -2.46 -20.33
N LEU A 608 20.58 -3.03 -20.78
CA LEU A 608 20.89 -4.44 -20.63
C LEU A 608 21.89 -4.71 -19.51
N ALA A 609 22.77 -3.75 -19.20
CA ALA A 609 23.81 -3.91 -18.19
C ALA A 609 23.29 -4.15 -16.77
N PRO A 610 24.02 -4.92 -15.95
CA PRO A 610 23.68 -5.11 -14.54
C PRO A 610 23.82 -3.81 -13.72
N PRO A 611 23.15 -3.70 -12.56
CA PRO A 611 23.11 -2.48 -11.76
C PRO A 611 24.41 -2.29 -10.95
N LEU A 612 25.48 -1.85 -11.62
CA LEU A 612 26.78 -1.56 -11.01
C LEU A 612 26.71 -0.44 -9.97
N SER A 613 25.78 0.50 -10.13
CA SER A 613 25.57 1.59 -9.18
C SER A 613 25.02 1.14 -7.82
N MET A 614 24.66 -0.13 -7.66
CA MET A 614 24.28 -0.69 -6.35
C MET A 614 25.46 -0.74 -5.36
N PHE A 615 26.71 -0.72 -5.85
CA PHE A 615 27.92 -0.72 -5.03
C PHE A 615 28.32 0.72 -4.64
N ASP A 616 27.63 1.31 -3.66
CA ASP A 616 27.87 2.70 -3.22
C ASP A 616 28.88 2.81 -2.04
N LYS A 617 29.40 4.02 -1.78
CA LYS A 617 30.40 4.30 -0.74
C LYS A 617 29.80 4.28 0.68
N ALA A 618 30.55 3.58 1.53
CA ALA A 618 30.36 3.32 2.95
C ALA A 618 29.23 2.33 3.28
N ALA A 619 29.61 1.07 3.47
CA ALA A 619 28.94 0.22 4.43
C ALA A 619 29.98 -0.24 5.45
N ASN A 620 29.65 -0.08 6.73
CA ASN A 620 30.29 -0.85 7.78
C ASN A 620 29.76 -2.29 7.67
N VAL A 621 30.54 -3.28 8.13
CA VAL A 621 30.00 -4.63 8.35
C VAL A 621 28.78 -4.53 9.25
N ASP A 622 27.69 -5.17 8.82
CA ASP A 622 26.39 -5.00 9.45
C ASP A 622 26.03 -6.25 10.26
N GLU A 623 25.93 -6.08 11.58
CA GLU A 623 25.58 -7.12 12.54
C GLU A 623 24.19 -7.72 12.26
N PHE A 624 23.28 -6.96 11.62
CA PHE A 624 21.96 -7.47 11.20
C PHE A 624 22.10 -8.53 10.11
N ASN A 625 23.01 -8.34 9.15
CA ASN A 625 23.27 -9.33 8.09
C ASN A 625 23.84 -10.64 8.65
N VAL A 626 24.80 -10.54 9.58
CA VAL A 626 25.41 -11.69 10.26
C VAL A 626 24.36 -12.43 11.09
N SER A 627 23.56 -11.69 11.87
CA SER A 627 22.49 -12.26 12.69
C SER A 627 21.44 -12.97 11.84
N TYR A 628 21.02 -12.36 10.74
CA TYR A 628 20.05 -12.96 9.81
C TYR A 628 20.57 -14.24 9.16
N ALA A 629 21.81 -14.24 8.68
CA ALA A 629 22.43 -15.44 8.11
C ALA A 629 22.61 -16.55 9.17
N ALA A 630 23.00 -16.20 10.39
CA ALA A 630 23.10 -17.14 11.50
C ALA A 630 21.73 -17.78 11.83
N GLN A 631 20.64 -17.01 11.81
CA GLN A 631 19.27 -17.53 11.97
C GLN A 631 18.91 -18.53 10.87
N ARG A 632 19.17 -18.19 9.60
CA ARG A 632 18.88 -19.06 8.45
C ARG A 632 19.71 -20.35 8.49
N LEU A 633 20.99 -20.25 8.86
CA LEU A 633 21.86 -21.42 9.06
C LEU A 633 21.42 -22.28 10.25
N THR A 634 20.92 -21.66 11.32
CA THR A 634 20.40 -22.37 12.51
C THR A 634 19.16 -23.19 12.19
N ALA A 635 18.28 -22.66 11.34
CA ALA A 635 17.08 -23.36 10.86
C ALA A 635 17.38 -24.64 10.04
N ARG A 636 18.62 -24.81 9.56
CA ARG A 636 19.01 -26.03 8.81
C ARG A 636 19.21 -27.21 9.75
N ARG A 637 18.71 -28.38 9.32
CA ARG A 637 18.85 -29.67 10.01
C ARG A 637 20.24 -30.29 9.78
N VAL A 638 21.29 -29.54 10.13
CA VAL A 638 22.69 -29.95 10.00
C VAL A 638 23.38 -30.09 11.36
N SER A 639 24.33 -31.02 11.47
CA SER A 639 25.07 -31.30 12.71
C SER A 639 26.18 -30.28 13.00
N THR A 640 26.77 -29.70 11.96
CA THR A 640 27.83 -28.68 12.06
C THR A 640 27.46 -27.50 11.18
N ARG A 641 27.56 -26.30 11.73
CA ARG A 641 27.20 -25.04 11.08
C ARG A 641 28.44 -24.17 11.01
N ILE A 642 28.76 -23.70 9.81
CA ILE A 642 29.92 -22.84 9.54
C ILE A 642 29.40 -21.55 8.93
N LEU A 643 29.66 -20.43 9.61
CA LEU A 643 29.38 -19.09 9.12
C LEU A 643 30.71 -18.46 8.70
N VAL A 644 30.83 -18.07 7.43
CA VAL A 644 32.04 -17.44 6.89
C VAL A 644 31.68 -16.03 6.44
N VAL A 645 32.42 -15.03 6.91
CA VAL A 645 32.21 -13.63 6.55
C VAL A 645 33.50 -13.08 5.92
N LEU A 646 33.40 -12.61 4.68
CA LEU A 646 34.49 -12.01 3.92
C LEU A 646 34.26 -10.50 3.81
N ALA A 647 35.02 -9.70 4.56
CA ALA A 647 34.86 -8.25 4.62
C ALA A 647 36.19 -7.51 4.78
N ASP A 648 36.24 -6.23 4.36
CA ASP A 648 37.47 -5.42 4.34
C ASP A 648 37.91 -4.91 5.74
N GLY A 649 37.00 -4.95 6.71
CA GLY A 649 37.24 -4.64 8.12
C GLY A 649 35.96 -4.74 8.96
N MET A 650 36.01 -5.48 10.08
CA MET A 650 35.01 -5.37 11.15
C MET A 650 35.41 -4.19 12.03
N THR A 651 34.73 -3.05 11.91
CA THR A 651 34.99 -1.93 12.83
C THR A 651 34.38 -2.23 14.20
N ARG A 652 35.20 -2.10 15.24
CA ARG A 652 34.83 -2.22 16.66
C ARG A 652 33.70 -1.26 17.02
N GLY A 653 32.68 -1.77 17.69
CA GLY A 653 31.62 -1.02 18.39
C GLY A 653 30.27 -1.68 18.09
N SER A 654 29.63 -2.41 19.01
CA SER A 654 29.58 -2.26 20.48
C SER A 654 29.72 -3.57 21.25
#